data_AF-A0AAW1LRF2-F1
#
_entry.id   AF-A0AAW1LRF2-F1
#
_cell.length_a   1.000
_cell.length_b   1.000
_cell.length_c   1.000
_cell.angle_alpha   90.00
_cell.angle_beta   90.00
_cell.angle_gamma   90.00
#
_symmetry.space_group_name_H-M   'P 1'
#
loop_
_entity.id
_entity.type
_entity.pdbx_description
1 polymer ?
#
loop_
_entity_poly.entity_id
_entity_poly.type
_entity_poly.pdbx_seq_one_letter_code
_entity_poly.pdbx_strand_id
1 'polypeptide(L)'
;MCKCIVVSTIFALLGIAVLVLGFVLGFAVFDILIDDHIIVTTRLKVGTEQYNRWREPEQPNSFKIYFFQITNSQEVTNGARPNVQEVGPYVYRQYRTRSNVHFNETEDSLGYTRLSKFIFDTEASGNLTADDEITVLNVALQATLQMFEMQENVDTFNSNWRAAFSIDNNNLSPLFHTTTVRKYLFDGYEFCMDPATQEFCNNVMTYFAHSKMFRPTENGIAFSFFDYRNETEGNFEIFAGMNQISNLGRVRRWNNKQTMGVWISGSDCDELRGTDSSIFPPFNQNNSTFDVFYSDICRIFNMVYDEEITYKGVDAVRYTIDIPALSSFAPDRWCHCVNTTKDLNGESTCLPNGFEDMFNCLGIHLVLSYPHLMLSDNTYAETVQGLQPSKMLHNSSIILEPELGISLTTAKRMQFNMFIRPNAEATANVEPSVVPILWFEEIMTISEDLIDDTINSFLNWTLALEIITWVLVGVGAAILIIIITENFQLSTLALSDNEDNSTPLSFCHIHALQSVCIPEKQEYKPTAKMKLTFFLLLLITALCTCKIFNNCDLAKQLDKYGVPRKDIPIWVCIANKESSLNSNLYNPEYGTYGLFQVSQEYWCSPKGKKCNVKCKNLLDDNLADDIKCVKKIFATTKSETGNGFKAWNTYSECKNSAKNYVKRCKY
;
A
#
# COMPACT_ATOMS: atom_id res chain seq x y z
N MET A 1 3.96 -25.07 -63.22
CA MET A 1 4.14 -23.76 -62.55
C MET A 1 2.89 -23.28 -61.81
N CYS A 2 1.71 -23.11 -62.43
CA CYS A 2 0.52 -22.54 -61.74
C CYS A 2 0.03 -23.26 -60.48
N LYS A 3 0.07 -24.61 -60.40
CA LYS A 3 -0.41 -25.33 -59.20
C LYS A 3 0.48 -25.12 -57.96
N CYS A 4 1.80 -24.98 -58.14
CA CYS A 4 2.73 -24.76 -57.03
C CYS A 4 2.62 -23.34 -56.45
N ILE A 5 2.39 -22.35 -57.31
CA ILE A 5 2.20 -20.95 -56.89
C ILE A 5 0.93 -20.83 -56.03
N VAL A 6 -0.19 -21.43 -56.46
CA VAL A 6 -1.45 -21.37 -55.70
C VAL A 6 -1.31 -22.01 -54.31
N VAL A 7 -0.62 -23.16 -54.22
CA VAL A 7 -0.38 -23.84 -52.94
C VAL A 7 0.51 -22.99 -52.01
N SER A 8 1.61 -22.44 -52.52
CA SER A 8 2.49 -21.54 -51.77
C SER A 8 1.75 -20.29 -51.25
N THR A 9 0.87 -19.72 -52.07
CA THR A 9 0.07 -18.55 -51.68
C THR A 9 -0.91 -18.88 -50.55
N ILE A 10 -1.56 -20.05 -50.58
CA ILE A 10 -2.49 -20.50 -49.54
C ILE A 10 -1.76 -20.68 -48.20
N PHE A 11 -0.59 -21.31 -48.19
CA PHE A 11 0.20 -21.47 -46.97
C PHE A 11 0.74 -20.14 -46.44
N ALA A 12 1.06 -19.17 -47.32
CA ALA A 12 1.53 -17.86 -46.91
C ALA A 12 0.40 -17.08 -46.21
N LEU A 13 -0.81 -17.14 -46.77
CA LEU A 13 -2.01 -16.57 -46.15
C LEU A 13 -2.33 -17.24 -44.82
N LEU A 14 -2.15 -18.56 -44.71
CA LEU A 14 -2.31 -19.29 -43.45
C LEU A 14 -1.28 -18.85 -42.40
N GLY A 15 0.00 -18.72 -42.78
CA GLY A 15 1.06 -18.22 -41.90
C GLY A 15 0.80 -16.81 -41.39
N ILE A 16 0.38 -15.90 -42.28
CA ILE A 16 -0.06 -14.54 -41.91
C ILE A 16 -1.26 -14.62 -40.96
N ALA A 17 -2.26 -15.44 -41.25
CA ALA A 17 -3.45 -15.55 -40.42
C ALA A 17 -3.14 -16.05 -39.01
N VAL A 18 -2.30 -17.08 -38.86
CA VAL A 18 -1.87 -17.61 -37.56
C VAL A 18 -1.03 -16.58 -36.79
N LEU A 19 -0.14 -15.88 -37.48
CA LEU A 19 0.68 -14.83 -36.87
C LEU A 19 -0.21 -13.68 -36.37
N VAL A 20 -1.10 -13.16 -37.21
CA VAL A 20 -2.09 -12.14 -36.83
C VAL A 20 -2.94 -12.63 -35.65
N LEU A 21 -3.40 -13.88 -35.67
CA LEU A 21 -4.18 -14.47 -34.58
C LEU A 21 -3.39 -14.48 -33.26
N GLY A 22 -2.13 -14.93 -33.27
CA GLY A 22 -1.27 -14.93 -32.09
C GLY A 22 -1.11 -13.54 -31.48
N PHE A 23 -0.84 -12.52 -32.31
CA PHE A 23 -0.74 -11.14 -31.84
C PHE A 23 -2.06 -10.57 -31.33
N VAL A 24 -3.18 -10.85 -32.00
CA VAL A 24 -4.51 -10.40 -31.56
C VAL A 24 -4.88 -11.05 -30.24
N LEU A 25 -4.66 -12.37 -30.11
CA LEU A 25 -4.93 -13.08 -28.87
C LEU A 25 -4.06 -12.55 -27.74
N GLY A 26 -2.73 -12.52 -27.91
CA GLY A 26 -1.80 -12.09 -26.88
C GLY A 26 -1.96 -10.64 -26.44
N PHE A 27 -2.05 -9.68 -27.38
CA PHE A 27 -1.98 -8.25 -27.05
C PHE A 27 -3.33 -7.54 -26.99
N ALA A 28 -4.44 -8.21 -27.32
CA ALA A 28 -5.76 -7.58 -27.29
C ALA A 28 -6.84 -8.41 -26.59
N VAL A 29 -6.76 -9.75 -26.62
CA VAL A 29 -7.79 -10.60 -26.04
C VAL A 29 -7.40 -11.09 -24.65
N PHE A 30 -6.18 -11.62 -24.47
CA PHE A 30 -5.77 -12.22 -23.21
C PHE A 30 -5.73 -11.22 -22.06
N ASP A 31 -5.19 -10.02 -22.24
CA ASP A 31 -5.26 -8.95 -21.22
C ASP A 31 -6.71 -8.72 -20.72
N ILE A 32 -7.67 -8.62 -21.65
CA ILE A 32 -9.09 -8.40 -21.32
C ILE A 32 -9.68 -9.63 -20.61
N LEU A 33 -9.33 -10.84 -21.06
CA LEU A 33 -9.80 -12.07 -20.42
C LEU A 33 -9.24 -12.25 -19.02
N ILE A 34 -7.98 -11.88 -18.80
CA ILE A 34 -7.32 -11.91 -17.50
C ILE A 34 -8.01 -10.90 -16.57
N ASP A 35 -8.15 -9.65 -16.99
CA ASP A 35 -8.82 -8.61 -16.19
C ASP A 35 -10.26 -9.01 -15.82
N ASP A 36 -11.03 -9.52 -16.79
CA ASP A 36 -12.41 -9.97 -16.55
C ASP A 36 -12.45 -11.17 -15.61
N HIS A 37 -11.52 -12.12 -15.76
CA HIS A 37 -11.39 -13.27 -14.86
C HIS A 37 -11.08 -12.82 -13.42
N ILE A 38 -10.12 -11.91 -13.24
CA ILE A 38 -9.80 -11.33 -11.92
C ILE A 38 -11.04 -10.66 -11.32
N ILE A 39 -11.71 -9.78 -12.08
CA ILE A 39 -12.89 -9.05 -11.60
C ILE A 39 -14.02 -10.02 -11.20
N VAL A 40 -14.27 -11.07 -12.00
CA VAL A 40 -15.34 -12.03 -11.73
C VAL A 40 -15.03 -12.91 -10.53
N THR A 41 -13.78 -13.34 -10.36
CA THR A 41 -13.37 -14.27 -9.29
C THR A 41 -13.17 -13.59 -7.94
N THR A 42 -12.76 -12.33 -7.91
CA THR A 42 -12.51 -11.57 -6.67
C THR A 42 -13.79 -11.03 -6.01
N ARG A 43 -14.88 -10.88 -6.76
CA ARG A 43 -16.20 -10.44 -6.23
C ARG A 43 -16.71 -11.33 -5.11
N LEU A 44 -17.31 -10.72 -4.10
CA LEU A 44 -18.03 -11.44 -3.03
C LEU A 44 -19.45 -11.81 -3.47
N LYS A 45 -19.54 -12.71 -4.44
CA LYS A 45 -20.82 -13.25 -4.93
C LYS A 45 -21.21 -14.49 -4.12
N VAL A 46 -22.41 -14.48 -3.56
CA VAL A 46 -22.94 -15.64 -2.80
C VAL A 46 -22.85 -16.93 -3.64
N GLY A 47 -22.27 -17.96 -3.03
CA GLY A 47 -22.08 -19.28 -3.65
C GLY A 47 -20.77 -19.46 -4.41
N THR A 48 -19.92 -18.43 -4.52
CA THR A 48 -18.54 -18.61 -5.02
C THR A 48 -17.61 -19.07 -3.90
N GLU A 49 -16.47 -19.65 -4.30
CA GLU A 49 -15.43 -20.06 -3.35
C GLU A 49 -14.86 -18.88 -2.57
N GLN A 50 -14.59 -17.75 -3.24
CA GLN A 50 -14.12 -16.52 -2.60
C GLN A 50 -15.08 -16.03 -1.50
N TYR A 51 -16.39 -16.10 -1.76
CA TYR A 51 -17.40 -15.77 -0.75
C TYR A 51 -17.35 -16.72 0.46
N ASN A 52 -17.17 -18.02 0.23
CA ASN A 52 -17.09 -19.01 1.30
C ASN A 52 -15.83 -18.78 2.17
N ARG A 53 -14.67 -18.58 1.55
CA ARG A 53 -13.40 -18.26 2.24
C ARG A 53 -13.50 -16.95 3.03
N TRP A 54 -14.16 -15.94 2.48
CA TRP A 54 -14.40 -14.68 3.20
C TRP A 54 -15.39 -14.88 4.36
N ARG A 55 -16.45 -15.66 4.20
CA ARG A 55 -17.45 -15.90 5.24
C ARG A 55 -16.87 -16.68 6.42
N GLU A 56 -16.10 -17.72 6.13
CA GLU A 56 -15.53 -18.64 7.10
C GLU A 56 -14.09 -18.99 6.69
N PRO A 57 -13.11 -18.14 7.07
CA PRO A 57 -11.70 -18.40 6.82
C PRO A 57 -11.23 -19.69 7.49
N GLU A 58 -10.49 -20.50 6.74
CA GLU A 58 -10.02 -21.81 7.23
C GLU A 58 -8.93 -21.68 8.31
N GLN A 59 -8.07 -20.67 8.18
CA GLN A 59 -6.99 -20.44 9.13
C GLN A 59 -7.36 -19.37 10.16
N PRO A 60 -7.14 -19.64 11.46
CA PRO A 60 -7.29 -18.62 12.48
C PRO A 60 -6.17 -17.60 12.40
N ASN A 61 -6.47 -16.39 12.85
CA ASN A 61 -5.47 -15.36 13.04
C ASN A 61 -4.60 -15.69 14.27
N SER A 62 -3.34 -15.28 14.27
CA SER A 62 -2.47 -15.32 15.43
C SER A 62 -2.57 -14.00 16.19
N PHE A 63 -3.20 -14.00 17.35
CA PHE A 63 -3.28 -12.86 18.26
C PHE A 63 -2.25 -13.00 19.37
N LYS A 64 -1.19 -12.20 19.33
CA LYS A 64 -0.09 -12.24 20.30
C LYS A 64 -0.17 -11.05 21.25
N ILE A 65 0.14 -11.29 22.50
CA ILE A 65 0.10 -10.27 23.54
C ILE A 65 1.43 -10.28 24.29
N TYR A 66 1.96 -9.09 24.52
CA TYR A 66 3.18 -8.85 25.26
C TYR A 66 2.85 -7.88 26.39
N PHE A 67 3.17 -8.27 27.62
CA PHE A 67 2.95 -7.45 28.80
C PHE A 67 4.20 -6.67 29.15
N PHE A 68 4.03 -5.51 29.78
CA PHE A 68 5.11 -4.79 30.43
C PHE A 68 5.04 -5.05 31.93
N GLN A 69 5.80 -6.04 32.40
CA GLN A 69 5.91 -6.35 33.81
C GLN A 69 6.70 -5.25 34.53
N ILE A 70 6.16 -4.76 35.64
CA ILE A 70 6.78 -3.69 36.42
C ILE A 70 7.78 -4.31 37.40
N THR A 71 9.07 -4.07 37.15
CA THR A 71 10.15 -4.72 37.91
C THR A 71 10.45 -4.05 39.25
N ASN A 72 10.05 -2.78 39.43
CA ASN A 72 10.33 -1.97 40.61
C ASN A 72 9.05 -1.34 41.22
N SER A 73 7.95 -2.10 41.28
CA SER A 73 6.61 -1.61 41.69
C SER A 73 6.60 -0.86 43.03
N GLN A 74 7.33 -1.35 44.04
CA GLN A 74 7.44 -0.70 45.35
C GLN A 74 8.20 0.63 45.29
N GLU A 75 9.23 0.73 44.45
CA GLU A 75 9.99 1.98 44.28
C GLU A 75 9.14 3.02 43.55
N VAL A 76 8.36 2.59 42.57
CA VAL A 76 7.43 3.47 41.84
C VAL A 76 6.41 4.10 42.78
N THR A 77 5.86 3.32 43.72
CA THR A 77 4.95 3.87 44.73
C THR A 77 5.63 4.82 45.72
N ASN A 78 6.96 4.93 45.69
CA ASN A 78 7.75 5.87 46.50
C ASN A 78 8.44 6.96 45.66
N GLY A 79 8.01 7.16 44.41
CA GLY A 79 8.46 8.26 43.56
C GLY A 79 9.62 7.93 42.61
N ALA A 80 9.94 6.65 42.43
CA ALA A 80 10.83 6.24 41.35
C ALA A 80 10.08 6.13 40.00
N ARG A 81 10.82 6.18 38.91
CA ARG A 81 10.26 5.91 37.57
C ARG A 81 9.97 4.43 37.37
N PRO A 82 8.88 4.08 36.65
CA PRO A 82 8.61 2.69 36.28
C PRO A 82 9.73 2.10 35.41
N ASN A 83 10.24 0.94 35.80
CA ASN A 83 11.11 0.11 34.98
C ASN A 83 10.34 -1.13 34.54
N VAL A 84 10.15 -1.27 33.23
CA VAL A 84 9.37 -2.36 32.65
C VAL A 84 10.25 -3.39 31.96
N GLN A 85 9.78 -4.64 32.02
CA GLN A 85 10.32 -5.74 31.24
C GLN A 85 9.21 -6.34 30.38
N GLU A 86 9.47 -6.50 29.09
CA GLU A 86 8.55 -7.19 28.19
C GLU A 86 8.47 -8.69 28.53
N VAL A 87 7.25 -9.23 28.63
CA VAL A 87 6.97 -10.65 28.83
C VAL A 87 5.95 -11.12 27.81
N GLY A 88 6.33 -12.09 26.97
CA GLY A 88 5.50 -12.66 25.92
C GLY A 88 6.34 -13.33 24.82
N PRO A 89 5.71 -13.70 23.69
CA PRO A 89 4.29 -13.54 23.40
C PRO A 89 3.42 -14.62 24.07
N TYR A 90 2.30 -14.21 24.65
CA TYR A 90 1.17 -15.10 24.91
C TYR A 90 0.30 -15.15 23.66
N VAL A 91 0.22 -16.31 23.01
CA VAL A 91 -0.39 -16.47 21.69
C VAL A 91 -1.77 -17.10 21.81
N TYR A 92 -2.75 -16.50 21.14
CA TYR A 92 -4.11 -17.01 21.00
C TYR A 92 -4.45 -17.17 19.52
N ARG A 93 -5.05 -18.30 19.15
CA ARG A 93 -5.73 -18.48 17.87
C ARG A 93 -7.06 -17.75 17.92
N GLN A 94 -7.24 -16.78 17.03
CA GLN A 94 -8.49 -16.04 16.86
C GLN A 94 -9.22 -16.58 15.63
N TYR A 95 -10.31 -17.29 15.87
CA TYR A 95 -11.23 -17.74 14.82
C TYR A 95 -12.23 -16.62 14.56
N ARG A 96 -12.30 -16.15 13.31
CA ARG A 96 -13.25 -15.11 12.89
C ARG A 96 -14.23 -15.67 11.88
N THR A 97 -15.52 -15.57 12.15
CA THR A 97 -16.57 -16.01 11.22
C THR A 97 -17.60 -14.92 11.01
N ARG A 98 -18.36 -15.03 9.91
CA ARG A 98 -19.42 -14.08 9.55
C ARG A 98 -20.76 -14.79 9.51
N SER A 99 -21.66 -14.38 10.40
CA SER A 99 -23.02 -14.92 10.49
C SER A 99 -24.05 -13.89 9.99
N ASN A 100 -25.29 -14.34 9.78
CA ASN A 100 -26.40 -13.49 9.32
C ASN A 100 -26.08 -12.69 8.05
N VAL A 101 -25.28 -13.28 7.16
CA VAL A 101 -24.86 -12.63 5.92
C VAL A 101 -26.07 -12.44 5.00
N HIS A 102 -26.31 -11.19 4.59
CA HIS A 102 -27.37 -10.84 3.66
C HIS A 102 -26.82 -9.90 2.59
N PHE A 103 -27.22 -10.14 1.34
CA PHE A 103 -26.83 -9.32 0.21
C PHE A 103 -27.92 -8.29 -0.10
N ASN A 104 -27.51 -7.03 -0.25
CA ASN A 104 -28.36 -5.93 -0.71
C ASN A 104 -28.01 -5.60 -2.16
N GLU A 105 -28.83 -6.09 -3.09
CA GLU A 105 -28.60 -5.91 -4.53
C GLU A 105 -28.61 -4.44 -4.97
N THR A 106 -29.45 -3.61 -4.33
CA THR A 106 -29.59 -2.19 -4.69
C THR A 106 -28.36 -1.39 -4.27
N GLU A 107 -27.77 -1.76 -3.12
CA GLU A 107 -26.63 -1.06 -2.53
C GLU A 107 -25.27 -1.68 -2.89
N ASP A 108 -25.25 -2.84 -3.58
CA ASP A 108 -24.06 -3.67 -3.86
C ASP A 108 -23.26 -3.95 -2.58
N SER A 109 -23.96 -4.35 -1.52
CA SER A 109 -23.39 -4.52 -0.20
C SER A 109 -23.76 -5.85 0.47
N LEU A 110 -22.87 -6.32 1.34
CA LEU A 110 -23.06 -7.48 2.20
C LEU A 110 -23.11 -7.00 3.65
N GLY A 111 -24.25 -7.16 4.30
CA GLY A 111 -24.41 -6.98 5.73
C GLY A 111 -24.19 -8.30 6.47
N TYR A 112 -23.50 -8.27 7.61
CA TYR A 112 -23.19 -9.46 8.41
C TYR A 112 -22.88 -9.11 9.87
N THR A 113 -22.97 -10.11 10.75
CA THR A 113 -22.47 -10.04 12.12
C THR A 113 -21.12 -10.73 12.18
N ARG A 114 -20.09 -10.04 12.67
CA ARG A 114 -18.75 -10.62 12.83
C ARG A 114 -18.64 -11.28 14.20
N LEU A 115 -18.22 -12.54 14.19
CA LEU A 115 -18.01 -13.34 15.39
C LEU A 115 -16.53 -13.66 15.55
N SER A 116 -16.06 -13.69 16.79
CA SER A 116 -14.68 -14.03 17.14
C SER A 116 -14.62 -14.99 18.30
N LYS A 117 -13.66 -15.91 18.27
CA LYS A 117 -13.34 -16.80 19.37
C LYS A 117 -11.84 -16.89 19.55
N PHE A 118 -11.37 -16.73 20.78
CA PHE A 118 -9.96 -16.80 21.14
C PHE A 118 -9.69 -18.12 21.87
N ILE A 119 -8.65 -18.84 21.44
CA ILE A 119 -8.19 -20.08 22.07
C ILE A 119 -6.69 -19.97 22.30
N PHE A 120 -6.25 -20.15 23.54
CA PHE A 120 -4.82 -20.11 23.86
C PHE A 120 -4.04 -21.17 23.08
N ASP A 121 -2.94 -20.76 22.45
CA ASP A 121 -2.06 -21.63 21.67
C ASP A 121 -0.80 -21.94 22.49
N THR A 122 -0.82 -23.10 23.16
CA THR A 122 0.29 -23.56 24.00
C THR A 122 1.56 -23.79 23.19
N GLU A 123 1.46 -24.26 21.95
CA GLU A 123 2.63 -24.53 21.11
C GLU A 123 3.29 -23.22 20.67
N ALA A 124 2.50 -22.28 20.15
CA ALA A 124 3.02 -20.98 19.70
C ALA A 124 3.49 -20.08 20.85
N SER A 125 3.01 -20.30 22.08
CA SER A 125 3.46 -19.60 23.30
C SER A 125 4.71 -20.22 23.94
N GLY A 126 5.22 -21.35 23.43
CA GLY A 126 6.40 -22.01 23.94
C GLY A 126 6.22 -22.54 25.37
N ASN A 127 7.03 -22.04 26.30
CA ASN A 127 6.97 -22.45 27.72
C ASN A 127 5.96 -21.64 28.55
N LEU A 128 5.33 -20.62 27.96
CA LEU A 128 4.39 -19.74 28.65
C LEU A 128 3.00 -20.38 28.73
N THR A 129 2.29 -20.13 29.81
CA THR A 129 0.93 -20.61 30.04
C THR A 129 -0.04 -19.45 30.29
N ALA A 130 -1.33 -19.65 29.97
CA ALA A 130 -2.34 -18.66 30.28
C ALA A 130 -2.52 -18.44 31.80
N ASP A 131 -2.00 -19.32 32.64
CA ASP A 131 -2.10 -19.24 34.10
C ASP A 131 -0.83 -18.65 34.74
N ASP A 132 0.13 -18.19 33.93
CA ASP A 132 1.33 -17.50 34.41
C ASP A 132 0.95 -16.22 35.16
N GLU A 133 1.62 -16.00 36.30
CA GLU A 133 1.43 -14.79 37.11
C GLU A 133 2.25 -13.63 36.55
N ILE A 134 1.59 -12.48 36.38
CA ILE A 134 2.19 -11.22 35.92
C ILE A 134 1.91 -10.11 36.93
N THR A 135 2.94 -9.29 37.20
CA THR A 135 2.80 -8.08 38.03
C THR A 135 2.65 -6.86 37.12
N VAL A 136 1.43 -6.34 37.04
CA VAL A 136 1.02 -5.29 36.10
C VAL A 136 0.21 -4.21 36.82
N LEU A 137 -0.04 -3.09 36.12
CA LEU A 137 -0.92 -2.04 36.61
C LEU A 137 -2.32 -2.61 36.88
N ASN A 138 -2.87 -2.30 38.06
CA ASN A 138 -4.27 -2.53 38.38
C ASN A 138 -5.13 -1.52 37.61
N VAL A 139 -5.45 -1.85 36.36
CA VAL A 139 -6.17 -0.98 35.43
C VAL A 139 -7.55 -0.59 35.96
N ALA A 140 -8.27 -1.51 36.61
CA ALA A 140 -9.57 -1.22 37.20
C ALA A 140 -9.48 -0.18 38.31
N LEU A 141 -8.47 -0.29 39.20
CA LEU A 141 -8.21 0.71 40.23
C LEU A 141 -7.86 2.07 39.61
N GLN A 142 -6.94 2.10 38.65
CA GLN A 142 -6.51 3.35 38.02
C GLN A 142 -7.63 4.02 37.22
N ALA A 143 -8.45 3.25 36.51
CA ALA A 143 -9.59 3.76 35.78
C ALA A 143 -10.66 4.31 36.73
N THR A 144 -10.90 3.62 37.85
CA THR A 144 -11.81 4.09 38.90
C THR A 144 -11.31 5.40 39.50
N LEU A 145 -10.01 5.53 39.78
CA LEU A 145 -9.41 6.78 40.23
C LEU A 145 -9.62 7.92 39.21
N GLN A 146 -9.30 7.69 37.93
CA GLN A 146 -9.48 8.69 36.89
C GLN A 146 -10.94 9.14 36.75
N MET A 147 -11.90 8.21 36.86
CA MET A 147 -13.32 8.55 36.92
C MET A 147 -13.63 9.51 38.07
N PHE A 148 -13.22 9.19 39.30
CA PHE A 148 -13.50 10.04 40.47
C PHE A 148 -12.78 11.38 40.41
N GLU A 149 -11.60 11.43 39.79
CA GLU A 149 -10.90 12.68 39.50
C GLU A 149 -11.64 13.54 38.46
N MET A 150 -12.26 12.93 37.45
CA MET A 150 -13.10 13.62 36.47
C MET A 150 -14.40 14.15 37.08
N GLN A 151 -14.92 13.47 38.11
CA GLN A 151 -16.07 13.92 38.89
C GLN A 151 -15.72 14.91 40.01
N GLU A 152 -14.43 15.30 40.13
CA GLU A 152 -13.92 16.15 41.22
C GLU A 152 -14.25 15.58 42.63
N ASN A 153 -14.30 14.25 42.76
CA ASN A 153 -14.77 13.56 43.96
C ASN A 153 -13.75 12.49 44.44
N VAL A 154 -12.48 12.85 44.47
CA VAL A 154 -11.38 11.97 44.89
C VAL A 154 -11.52 11.52 46.36
N ASP A 155 -12.15 12.31 47.24
CA ASP A 155 -12.35 11.93 48.64
C ASP A 155 -13.22 10.67 48.79
N THR A 156 -14.23 10.53 47.92
CA THR A 156 -15.06 9.31 47.86
C THR A 156 -14.23 8.11 47.41
N PHE A 157 -13.32 8.31 46.45
CA PHE A 157 -12.35 7.29 46.06
C PHE A 157 -11.47 6.89 47.26
N ASN A 158 -10.79 7.85 47.88
CA ASN A 158 -9.87 7.64 49.02
C ASN A 158 -10.54 6.86 50.17
N SER A 159 -11.82 7.12 50.43
CA SER A 159 -12.57 6.47 51.52
C SER A 159 -12.95 5.01 51.24
N ASN A 160 -13.01 4.57 49.97
CA ASN A 160 -13.60 3.28 49.59
C ASN A 160 -12.66 2.33 48.85
N TRP A 161 -11.62 2.84 48.16
CA TRP A 161 -10.84 2.03 47.22
C TRP A 161 -10.18 0.81 47.86
N ARG A 162 -9.71 0.90 49.11
CA ARG A 162 -9.08 -0.24 49.81
C ARG A 162 -10.04 -1.40 49.99
N ALA A 163 -11.23 -1.14 50.51
CA ALA A 163 -12.26 -2.16 50.70
C ALA A 163 -12.76 -2.69 49.34
N ALA A 164 -13.01 -1.80 48.37
CA ALA A 164 -13.53 -2.18 47.06
C ALA A 164 -12.56 -3.11 46.32
N PHE A 165 -11.26 -2.87 46.40
CA PHE A 165 -10.24 -3.69 45.72
C PHE A 165 -9.61 -4.76 46.63
N SER A 166 -10.12 -4.96 47.84
CA SER A 166 -9.58 -5.92 48.83
C SER A 166 -8.08 -5.73 49.11
N ILE A 167 -7.64 -4.47 49.18
CA ILE A 167 -6.23 -4.12 49.40
C ILE A 167 -5.98 -3.90 50.90
N ASP A 168 -5.05 -4.66 51.47
CA ASP A 168 -4.62 -4.51 52.86
C ASP A 168 -4.07 -3.10 53.12
N ASN A 169 -4.39 -2.53 54.29
CA ASN A 169 -3.86 -1.27 54.79
C ASN A 169 -2.31 -1.27 54.85
N ASN A 170 -1.69 -2.43 55.03
CA ASN A 170 -0.23 -2.58 55.05
C ASN A 170 0.39 -2.74 53.66
N ASN A 171 -0.41 -2.86 52.59
CA ASN A 171 0.12 -2.98 51.23
C ASN A 171 0.58 -1.60 50.73
N LEU A 172 1.91 -1.47 50.59
CA LEU A 172 2.57 -0.24 50.16
C LEU A 172 2.56 -0.03 48.65
N SER A 173 2.09 -0.98 47.83
CA SER A 173 2.03 -0.84 46.36
C SER A 173 0.63 -1.19 45.81
N PRO A 174 -0.40 -0.36 46.07
CA PRO A 174 -1.77 -0.65 45.67
C PRO A 174 -2.01 -0.56 44.15
N LEU A 175 -1.15 0.19 43.44
CA LEU A 175 -1.29 0.46 42.00
C LEU A 175 -0.95 -0.73 41.12
N PHE A 176 -0.15 -1.65 41.63
CA PHE A 176 0.28 -2.83 40.90
C PHE A 176 -0.25 -4.07 41.60
N HIS A 177 -0.73 -5.03 40.83
CA HIS A 177 -1.22 -6.29 41.37
C HIS A 177 -0.62 -7.45 40.61
N THR A 178 -0.60 -8.61 41.27
CA THR A 178 -0.26 -9.87 40.62
C THR A 178 -1.56 -10.59 40.29
N THR A 179 -1.69 -10.98 39.03
CA THR A 179 -2.83 -11.76 38.52
C THR A 179 -2.34 -12.70 37.43
N THR A 180 -3.18 -13.65 37.03
CA THR A 180 -2.88 -14.56 35.92
C THR A 180 -3.19 -13.90 34.58
N VAL A 181 -2.42 -14.23 33.54
CA VAL A 181 -2.66 -13.77 32.17
C VAL A 181 -4.11 -14.00 31.71
N ARG A 182 -4.67 -15.18 31.98
CA ARG A 182 -6.05 -15.56 31.62
C ARG A 182 -7.09 -14.60 32.21
N LYS A 183 -6.99 -14.32 33.51
CA LYS A 183 -7.89 -13.35 34.20
C LYS A 183 -7.73 -11.94 33.68
N TYR A 184 -6.51 -11.49 33.44
CA TYR A 184 -6.28 -10.12 32.98
C TYR A 184 -6.82 -9.88 31.57
N LEU A 185 -6.76 -10.90 30.70
CA LEU A 185 -7.16 -10.78 29.31
C LEU A 185 -8.62 -11.15 29.04
N PHE A 186 -9.13 -12.24 29.62
CA PHE A 186 -10.41 -12.84 29.25
C PHE A 186 -11.32 -13.12 30.46
N ASP A 187 -10.91 -13.97 31.40
CA ASP A 187 -11.85 -14.41 32.46
C ASP A 187 -12.30 -13.25 33.37
N GLY A 188 -11.46 -12.24 33.50
CA GLY A 188 -11.66 -11.08 34.36
C GLY A 188 -11.19 -11.32 35.79
N TYR A 189 -10.51 -10.32 36.35
CA TYR A 189 -10.27 -10.26 37.79
C TYR A 189 -11.37 -9.44 38.46
N GLU A 190 -11.85 -9.95 39.59
CA GLU A 190 -12.98 -9.36 40.30
C GLU A 190 -12.53 -8.35 41.37
N PHE A 191 -13.33 -7.30 41.53
CA PHE A 191 -13.27 -6.32 42.60
C PHE A 191 -14.71 -5.93 42.98
N CYS A 192 -14.86 -5.04 43.97
CA CYS A 192 -16.15 -4.60 44.46
C CYS A 192 -16.99 -5.73 45.08
N MET A 193 -16.31 -6.69 45.72
CA MET A 193 -16.93 -7.88 46.33
C MET A 193 -17.45 -7.64 47.74
N ASP A 194 -17.04 -6.53 48.39
CA ASP A 194 -17.47 -6.17 49.74
C ASP A 194 -18.81 -5.42 49.69
N PRO A 195 -19.89 -5.94 50.33
CA PRO A 195 -21.19 -5.28 50.41
C PRO A 195 -21.13 -3.87 51.01
N ALA A 196 -20.14 -3.57 51.86
CA ALA A 196 -19.96 -2.23 52.42
C ALA A 196 -19.62 -1.18 51.35
N THR A 197 -19.12 -1.60 50.18
CA THR A 197 -18.72 -0.73 49.07
C THR A 197 -19.76 -0.64 47.96
N GLN A 198 -20.96 -1.17 48.16
CA GLN A 198 -21.96 -1.31 47.10
C GLN A 198 -22.34 0.02 46.42
N GLU A 199 -22.51 1.11 47.18
CA GLU A 199 -22.84 2.43 46.60
C GLU A 199 -21.70 2.97 45.72
N PHE A 200 -20.46 2.87 46.21
CA PHE A 200 -19.26 3.21 45.46
C PHE A 200 -19.18 2.41 44.15
N CYS A 201 -19.35 1.09 44.23
CA CYS A 201 -19.27 0.18 43.10
C CYS A 201 -20.42 0.37 42.09
N ASN A 202 -21.62 0.72 42.54
CA ASN A 202 -22.73 1.08 41.67
C ASN A 202 -22.43 2.36 40.87
N ASN A 203 -21.80 3.37 41.48
CA ASN A 203 -21.34 4.56 40.76
C ASN A 203 -20.29 4.17 39.69
N VAL A 204 -19.31 3.33 40.04
CA VAL A 204 -18.30 2.83 39.09
C VAL A 204 -18.96 2.14 37.88
N MET A 205 -19.88 1.20 38.12
CA MET A 205 -20.60 0.53 37.02
C MET A 205 -21.50 1.45 36.22
N THR A 206 -22.09 2.46 36.83
CA THR A 206 -22.93 3.44 36.12
C THR A 206 -22.09 4.28 35.17
N TYR A 207 -20.91 4.73 35.60
CA TYR A 207 -20.00 5.49 34.76
C TYR A 207 -19.43 4.64 33.62
N PHE A 208 -19.04 3.39 33.93
CA PHE A 208 -18.51 2.45 32.95
C PHE A 208 -19.58 1.57 32.29
N ALA A 209 -20.85 1.99 32.28
CA ALA A 209 -21.96 1.20 31.72
C ALA A 209 -21.80 0.93 30.21
N HIS A 210 -21.07 1.79 29.50
CA HIS A 210 -20.74 1.63 28.08
C HIS A 210 -19.32 1.07 27.86
N SER A 211 -18.60 0.75 28.93
CA SER A 211 -17.29 0.12 28.82
C SER A 211 -17.42 -1.28 28.25
N LYS A 212 -16.46 -1.64 27.41
CA LYS A 212 -16.32 -2.99 26.88
C LYS A 212 -15.51 -3.90 27.83
N MET A 213 -14.89 -3.35 28.87
CA MET A 213 -13.92 -4.05 29.72
C MET A 213 -14.42 -4.33 31.13
N PHE A 214 -15.44 -3.60 31.59
CA PHE A 214 -16.09 -3.82 32.87
C PHE A 214 -17.40 -4.58 32.68
N ARG A 215 -17.63 -5.63 33.47
CA ARG A 215 -18.89 -6.37 33.50
C ARG A 215 -19.34 -6.67 34.93
N PRO A 216 -20.65 -6.62 35.22
CA PRO A 216 -21.15 -7.05 36.51
C PRO A 216 -20.95 -8.56 36.68
N THR A 217 -20.68 -9.00 37.90
CA THR A 217 -20.68 -10.41 38.30
C THR A 217 -21.73 -10.64 39.38
N GLU A 218 -21.85 -11.87 39.89
CA GLU A 218 -22.82 -12.19 40.95
C GLU A 218 -22.62 -11.34 42.20
N ASN A 219 -21.35 -11.08 42.56
CA ASN A 219 -20.99 -10.45 43.83
C ASN A 219 -20.21 -9.13 43.67
N GLY A 220 -19.87 -8.71 42.44
CA GLY A 220 -19.07 -7.52 42.22
C GLY A 220 -18.93 -7.15 40.76
N ILE A 221 -17.71 -6.76 40.38
CA ILE A 221 -17.37 -6.28 39.05
C ILE A 221 -16.13 -7.02 38.58
N ALA A 222 -16.13 -7.50 37.34
CA ALA A 222 -14.95 -8.05 36.69
C ALA A 222 -14.40 -7.06 35.66
N PHE A 223 -13.07 -6.95 35.62
CA PHE A 223 -12.35 -6.26 34.54
C PHE A 223 -11.55 -7.26 33.71
N SER A 224 -11.64 -7.14 32.38
CA SER A 224 -10.79 -7.87 31.42
C SER A 224 -10.57 -7.07 30.14
N PHE A 225 -9.46 -7.29 29.43
CA PHE A 225 -9.14 -6.53 28.22
C PHE A 225 -9.94 -6.94 26.97
N PHE A 226 -10.21 -8.24 26.79
CA PHE A 226 -10.63 -8.79 25.50
C PHE A 226 -11.82 -9.76 25.56
N ASP A 227 -12.44 -9.96 26.73
CA ASP A 227 -13.63 -10.82 26.88
C ASP A 227 -14.77 -10.43 25.94
N TYR A 228 -15.04 -9.12 25.81
CA TYR A 228 -16.08 -8.60 24.90
C TYR A 228 -15.85 -8.95 23.43
N ARG A 229 -14.61 -9.30 23.04
CA ARG A 229 -14.28 -9.73 21.67
C ARG A 229 -14.52 -11.22 21.47
N ASN A 230 -14.69 -11.99 22.55
CA ASN A 230 -14.76 -13.44 22.53
C ASN A 230 -16.19 -13.95 22.30
N GLU A 231 -16.92 -13.35 21.35
CA GLU A 231 -18.15 -13.90 20.78
C GLU A 231 -18.61 -13.03 19.61
N THR A 232 -19.22 -11.86 19.87
CA THR A 232 -19.78 -10.96 18.86
C THR A 232 -19.02 -9.64 18.85
N GLU A 233 -18.36 -9.31 17.74
CA GLU A 233 -17.60 -8.06 17.61
C GLU A 233 -18.46 -6.88 17.09
N GLY A 234 -19.54 -7.16 16.38
CA GLY A 234 -20.47 -6.15 15.89
C GLY A 234 -21.05 -6.44 14.50
N ASN A 235 -21.89 -5.51 14.03
CA ASN A 235 -22.51 -5.61 12.71
C ASN A 235 -21.73 -4.77 11.70
N PHE A 236 -21.48 -5.35 10.54
CA PHE A 236 -20.75 -4.73 9.45
C PHE A 236 -21.56 -4.77 8.18
N GLU A 237 -21.36 -3.76 7.34
CA GLU A 237 -21.82 -3.77 5.96
C GLU A 237 -20.67 -3.30 5.08
N ILE A 238 -20.29 -4.13 4.10
CA ILE A 238 -19.19 -3.84 3.17
C ILE A 238 -19.68 -3.90 1.73
N PHE A 239 -18.99 -3.25 0.80
CA PHE A 239 -19.28 -3.40 -0.61
C PHE A 239 -18.82 -4.78 -1.14
N ALA A 240 -19.67 -5.43 -1.93
CA ALA A 240 -19.41 -6.75 -2.50
C ALA A 240 -18.60 -6.71 -3.81
N GLY A 241 -18.49 -5.53 -4.43
CA GLY A 241 -17.71 -5.29 -5.65
C GLY A 241 -18.41 -5.74 -6.95
N MET A 242 -19.73 -5.96 -6.94
CA MET A 242 -20.46 -6.38 -8.14
C MET A 242 -20.52 -5.26 -9.18
N ASN A 243 -20.83 -4.04 -8.75
CA ASN A 243 -20.97 -2.88 -9.62
C ASN A 243 -19.62 -2.19 -9.87
N GLN A 244 -18.83 -1.99 -8.81
CA GLN A 244 -17.53 -1.34 -8.90
C GLN A 244 -16.49 -2.10 -8.08
N ILE A 245 -15.60 -2.81 -8.77
CA ILE A 245 -14.64 -3.71 -8.14
C ILE A 245 -13.63 -2.98 -7.23
N SER A 246 -13.32 -1.72 -7.52
CA SER A 246 -12.45 -0.89 -6.67
C SER A 246 -13.05 -0.57 -5.30
N ASN A 247 -14.35 -0.82 -5.08
CA ASN A 247 -14.99 -0.67 -3.77
C ASN A 247 -14.99 -1.96 -2.95
N LEU A 248 -14.60 -3.09 -3.51
CA LEU A 248 -14.61 -4.39 -2.83
C LEU A 248 -14.01 -4.29 -1.42
N GLY A 249 -14.75 -4.77 -0.42
CA GLY A 249 -14.27 -4.80 0.97
C GLY A 249 -14.35 -3.48 1.72
N ARG A 250 -14.64 -2.36 1.06
CA ARG A 250 -14.77 -1.06 1.73
C ARG A 250 -15.95 -1.10 2.71
N VAL A 251 -15.73 -0.60 3.91
CA VAL A 251 -16.75 -0.55 4.96
C VAL A 251 -17.73 0.58 4.66
N ARG A 252 -19.02 0.24 4.62
CA ARG A 252 -20.14 1.15 4.34
C ARG A 252 -20.89 1.51 5.61
N ARG A 253 -21.16 0.51 6.47
CA ARG A 253 -21.77 0.72 7.79
C ARG A 253 -21.06 -0.12 8.84
N TRP A 254 -20.95 0.42 10.04
CA TRP A 254 -20.50 -0.29 11.23
C TRP A 254 -21.51 -0.03 12.36
N ASN A 255 -22.01 -1.09 12.98
CA ASN A 255 -23.08 -1.05 13.98
C ASN A 255 -24.28 -0.19 13.54
N ASN A 256 -24.70 -0.37 12.28
CA ASN A 256 -25.81 0.34 11.62
C ASN A 256 -25.61 1.85 11.42
N LYS A 257 -24.39 2.36 11.60
CA LYS A 257 -24.02 3.76 11.38
C LYS A 257 -23.10 3.91 10.18
N GLN A 258 -23.18 5.05 9.49
CA GLN A 258 -22.28 5.42 8.38
C GLN A 258 -21.05 6.23 8.84
N THR A 259 -21.00 6.55 10.14
CA THR A 259 -19.85 7.18 10.80
C THR A 259 -19.43 6.30 11.97
N MET A 260 -18.21 6.50 12.48
CA MET A 260 -17.73 5.79 13.67
C MET A 260 -18.54 6.20 14.91
N GLY A 261 -18.91 7.48 15.03
CA GLY A 261 -19.60 8.04 16.18
C GLY A 261 -18.72 8.06 17.44
N VAL A 262 -17.41 8.20 17.26
CA VAL A 262 -16.37 8.15 18.31
C VAL A 262 -15.57 9.45 18.35
N TRP A 263 -15.30 10.02 17.18
CA TRP A 263 -14.52 11.24 17.02
C TRP A 263 -15.44 12.46 16.90
N ILE A 264 -14.86 13.65 16.76
CA ILE A 264 -15.65 14.89 16.67
C ILE A 264 -16.68 14.78 15.54
N SER A 265 -17.96 14.85 15.90
CA SER A 265 -19.08 14.65 14.97
C SER A 265 -19.02 15.65 13.81
N GLY A 266 -19.18 15.13 12.58
CA GLY A 266 -19.17 15.94 11.36
C GLY A 266 -17.77 16.32 10.87
N SER A 267 -16.71 15.78 11.47
CA SER A 267 -15.34 15.91 10.99
C SER A 267 -14.91 14.68 10.17
N ASP A 268 -13.87 14.85 9.34
CA ASP A 268 -13.26 13.79 8.54
C ASP A 268 -12.73 12.62 9.41
N CYS A 269 -12.41 12.89 10.68
CA CYS A 269 -11.96 11.88 11.64
C CYS A 269 -13.05 10.86 12.00
N ASP A 270 -14.33 11.24 11.94
CA ASP A 270 -15.45 10.36 12.31
C ASP A 270 -16.04 9.60 11.10
N GLU A 271 -15.59 9.92 9.89
CA GLU A 271 -16.04 9.26 8.67
C GLU A 271 -15.59 7.80 8.61
N LEU A 272 -16.48 6.91 8.15
CA LEU A 272 -16.14 5.51 7.91
C LEU A 272 -15.62 5.32 6.49
N ARG A 273 -14.34 4.93 6.34
CA ARG A 273 -13.68 4.67 5.06
C ARG A 273 -12.67 3.51 5.17
N GLY A 274 -12.16 3.06 4.03
CA GLY A 274 -11.22 1.93 3.96
C GLY A 274 -11.86 0.56 4.07
N THR A 275 -11.05 -0.49 4.04
CA THR A 275 -11.48 -1.88 4.27
C THR A 275 -11.24 -2.28 5.73
N ASP A 276 -11.84 -3.38 6.20
CA ASP A 276 -11.55 -3.94 7.52
C ASP A 276 -10.27 -4.83 7.53
N SER A 277 -9.44 -4.71 6.48
CA SER A 277 -8.26 -5.55 6.16
C SER A 277 -8.51 -7.03 5.86
N SER A 278 -9.78 -7.48 5.78
CA SER A 278 -10.08 -8.88 5.46
C SER A 278 -10.03 -9.20 3.97
N ILE A 279 -10.30 -8.21 3.13
CA ILE A 279 -10.29 -8.30 1.67
C ILE A 279 -9.95 -6.93 1.08
N PHE A 280 -9.26 -6.93 -0.06
CA PHE A 280 -8.86 -5.72 -0.78
C PHE A 280 -9.34 -5.81 -2.23
N PRO A 281 -9.59 -4.67 -2.90
CA PRO A 281 -9.84 -4.66 -4.33
C PRO A 281 -8.60 -5.16 -5.10
N PRO A 282 -8.77 -5.79 -6.28
CA PRO A 282 -7.66 -6.13 -7.18
C PRO A 282 -7.02 -4.88 -7.82
N PHE A 283 -5.90 -5.08 -8.52
CA PHE A 283 -5.15 -4.07 -9.29
C PHE A 283 -4.51 -2.95 -8.45
N ASN A 284 -3.81 -3.31 -7.37
CA ASN A 284 -3.13 -2.38 -6.45
C ASN A 284 -1.74 -1.93 -6.91
N GLN A 285 -1.25 -2.37 -8.06
CA GLN A 285 0.11 -2.08 -8.56
C GLN A 285 0.48 -0.58 -8.58
N ASN A 286 -0.51 0.29 -8.82
CA ASN A 286 -0.29 1.75 -8.91
C ASN A 286 -0.74 2.50 -7.66
N ASN A 287 -1.20 1.79 -6.62
CA ASN A 287 -1.73 2.44 -5.45
C ASN A 287 -0.60 2.78 -4.47
N SER A 288 -0.32 4.07 -4.31
CA SER A 288 0.63 4.53 -3.29
C SER A 288 0.06 4.45 -1.88
N THR A 289 -1.27 4.51 -1.72
CA THR A 289 -1.91 4.61 -0.40
C THR A 289 -3.33 4.07 -0.35
N PHE A 290 -3.75 3.45 0.75
CA PHE A 290 -5.15 3.12 1.00
C PHE A 290 -5.50 3.17 2.49
N ASP A 291 -6.79 3.23 2.80
CA ASP A 291 -7.24 3.30 4.19
C ASP A 291 -7.67 1.94 4.72
N VAL A 292 -7.39 1.69 5.99
CA VAL A 292 -7.82 0.51 6.73
C VAL A 292 -8.52 0.93 8.02
N PHE A 293 -9.70 0.37 8.24
CA PHE A 293 -10.48 0.57 9.45
C PHE A 293 -10.18 -0.51 10.49
N TYR A 294 -9.68 -0.08 11.64
CA TYR A 294 -9.41 -0.90 12.82
C TYR A 294 -10.58 -0.72 13.79
N SER A 295 -11.60 -1.57 13.65
CA SER A 295 -12.81 -1.54 14.48
C SER A 295 -12.54 -1.67 15.97
N ASP A 296 -11.46 -2.35 16.35
CA ASP A 296 -11.15 -2.70 17.74
C ASP A 296 -10.67 -1.50 18.55
N ILE A 297 -10.15 -0.48 17.86
CA ILE A 297 -9.70 0.80 18.42
C ILE A 297 -10.41 1.99 17.75
N CYS A 298 -11.48 1.72 16.99
CA CYS A 298 -12.30 2.72 16.31
C CYS A 298 -11.49 3.74 15.49
N ARG A 299 -10.46 3.29 14.77
CA ARG A 299 -9.54 4.16 14.00
C ARG A 299 -9.43 3.77 12.55
N ILE A 300 -9.12 4.78 11.74
CA ILE A 300 -8.71 4.59 10.36
C ILE A 300 -7.24 4.95 10.25
N PHE A 301 -6.46 4.06 9.63
CA PHE A 301 -5.07 4.31 9.31
C PHE A 301 -4.89 4.37 7.81
N ASN A 302 -4.17 5.39 7.35
CA ASN A 302 -3.69 5.46 5.99
C ASN A 302 -2.44 4.58 5.88
N MET A 303 -2.49 3.61 4.98
CA MET A 303 -1.41 2.70 4.65
C MET A 303 -0.67 3.28 3.45
N VAL A 304 0.65 3.42 3.54
CA VAL A 304 1.53 3.96 2.50
C VAL A 304 2.46 2.88 1.98
N TYR A 305 2.76 2.93 0.68
CA TYR A 305 3.76 2.07 0.05
C TYR A 305 5.10 2.16 0.81
N ASP A 306 5.71 1.02 1.07
CA ASP A 306 7.02 0.91 1.72
C ASP A 306 8.05 0.30 0.76
N GLU A 307 7.86 -0.97 0.36
CA GLU A 307 8.75 -1.64 -0.60
C GLU A 307 8.08 -2.81 -1.34
N GLU A 308 8.65 -3.18 -2.49
CA GLU A 308 8.40 -4.46 -3.16
C GLU A 308 9.18 -5.58 -2.46
N ILE A 309 8.55 -6.74 -2.26
CA ILE A 309 9.09 -7.87 -1.51
C ILE A 309 8.60 -9.19 -2.10
N THR A 310 9.43 -10.23 -2.07
CA THR A 310 9.00 -11.60 -2.34
C THR A 310 8.62 -12.29 -1.04
N TYR A 311 7.36 -12.70 -0.90
CA TYR A 311 6.85 -13.41 0.28
C TYR A 311 6.43 -14.84 -0.12
N LYS A 312 7.10 -15.85 0.45
CA LYS A 312 6.86 -17.27 0.13
C LYS A 312 6.82 -17.58 -1.37
N GLY A 313 7.70 -16.94 -2.15
CA GLY A 313 7.79 -17.12 -3.61
C GLY A 313 6.81 -16.30 -4.43
N VAL A 314 5.97 -15.48 -3.81
CA VAL A 314 5.04 -14.55 -4.48
C VAL A 314 5.60 -13.15 -4.46
N ASP A 315 5.62 -12.48 -5.61
CA ASP A 315 5.95 -11.06 -5.71
C ASP A 315 4.81 -10.22 -5.12
N ALA A 316 5.16 -9.35 -4.17
CA ALA A 316 4.20 -8.63 -3.35
C ALA A 316 4.68 -7.22 -3.02
N VAL A 317 3.77 -6.42 -2.48
CA VAL A 317 4.05 -5.05 -2.04
C VAL A 317 3.75 -4.92 -0.55
N ARG A 318 4.71 -4.40 0.21
CA ARG A 318 4.51 -4.06 1.62
C ARG A 318 4.03 -2.62 1.76
N TYR A 319 2.98 -2.46 2.54
CA TYR A 319 2.42 -1.18 2.98
C TYR A 319 2.54 -1.06 4.50
N THR A 320 2.78 0.15 5.00
CA THR A 320 2.86 0.43 6.45
C THR A 320 2.02 1.65 6.82
N ILE A 321 1.72 1.85 8.10
CA ILE A 321 0.96 3.04 8.53
C ILE A 321 1.77 4.32 8.23
N ASP A 322 1.10 5.35 7.68
CA ASP A 322 1.64 6.70 7.52
C ASP A 322 2.06 7.28 8.88
N ILE A 323 3.27 7.81 8.99
CA ILE A 323 3.81 8.32 10.26
C ILE A 323 4.01 9.82 10.14
N PRO A 324 3.47 10.63 11.09
CA PRO A 324 2.87 10.25 12.37
C PRO A 324 1.32 10.18 12.38
N ALA A 325 0.71 8.99 12.24
CA ALA A 325 -0.76 8.84 12.27
C ALA A 325 -1.42 9.03 13.66
N LEU A 326 -0.68 8.93 14.75
CA LEU A 326 -1.17 9.22 16.11
C LEU A 326 -0.71 10.62 16.53
N SER A 327 -1.22 11.67 15.86
CA SER A 327 -0.90 13.06 16.19
C SER A 327 -2.15 13.91 16.13
N SER A 328 -2.51 14.52 17.26
CA SER A 328 -3.63 15.45 17.33
C SER A 328 -3.28 16.87 16.87
N PHE A 329 -2.01 17.15 16.53
CA PHE A 329 -1.55 18.50 16.14
C PHE A 329 -1.43 18.68 14.62
N ALA A 330 -1.58 17.60 13.84
CA ALA A 330 -1.60 17.70 12.39
C ALA A 330 -2.93 18.34 11.90
N PRO A 331 -2.91 19.22 10.88
CA PRO A 331 -4.10 19.92 10.40
C PRO A 331 -5.28 19.03 9.98
N ASP A 332 -5.01 17.80 9.55
CA ASP A 332 -5.97 16.79 9.13
C ASP A 332 -6.41 15.84 10.28
N ARG A 333 -5.84 15.98 11.47
CA ARG A 333 -5.99 15.00 12.58
C ARG A 333 -6.39 15.62 13.93
N TRP A 334 -6.57 16.94 13.96
CA TRP A 334 -7.04 17.68 15.15
C TRP A 334 -8.33 17.12 15.74
N CYS A 335 -9.22 16.58 14.88
CA CYS A 335 -10.53 16.07 15.27
C CYS A 335 -10.51 14.74 16.03
N HIS A 336 -9.32 14.20 16.27
CA HIS A 336 -9.09 13.07 17.16
C HIS A 336 -8.86 13.50 18.61
N CYS A 337 -8.60 14.78 18.86
CA CYS A 337 -8.52 15.33 20.21
C CYS A 337 -9.91 15.51 20.84
N VAL A 338 -10.27 14.63 21.79
CA VAL A 338 -11.57 14.65 22.48
C VAL A 338 -11.51 15.15 23.93
N ASN A 339 -10.31 15.37 24.49
CA ASN A 339 -10.06 15.95 25.83
C ASN A 339 -10.76 15.21 27.00
N THR A 340 -10.98 13.90 26.89
CA THR A 340 -11.68 13.12 27.92
C THR A 340 -10.75 12.59 29.02
N THR A 341 -9.52 12.23 28.67
CA THR A 341 -8.51 11.69 29.59
C THR A 341 -7.53 12.80 29.96
N LYS A 342 -7.38 13.06 31.27
CA LYS A 342 -6.43 14.03 31.79
C LYS A 342 -4.98 13.56 31.61
N ASP A 343 -4.12 14.47 31.15
CA ASP A 343 -2.72 14.24 30.79
C ASP A 343 -1.79 14.05 32.02
N LEU A 344 -0.46 13.99 31.85
CA LEU A 344 0.47 13.83 32.99
C LEU A 344 0.42 14.99 34.01
N ASN A 345 -0.06 16.17 33.60
CA ASN A 345 -0.21 17.36 34.45
C ASN A 345 -1.58 17.45 35.12
N GLY A 346 -2.52 16.57 34.75
CA GLY A 346 -3.90 16.61 35.24
C GLY A 346 -4.82 17.54 34.46
N GLU A 347 -4.41 17.95 33.26
CA GLU A 347 -5.19 18.82 32.40
C GLU A 347 -5.96 18.02 31.35
N SER A 348 -7.20 18.43 31.08
CA SER A 348 -8.03 17.88 30.00
C SER A 348 -7.69 18.56 28.67
N THR A 349 -6.52 18.24 28.12
CA THR A 349 -5.98 18.79 26.86
C THR A 349 -5.75 17.69 25.82
N CYS A 350 -5.46 18.08 24.58
CA CYS A 350 -5.05 17.14 23.56
C CYS A 350 -3.79 16.41 24.00
N LEU A 351 -3.78 15.09 23.86
CA LEU A 351 -2.61 14.29 24.18
C LEU A 351 -1.45 14.63 23.23
N PRO A 352 -0.20 14.54 23.70
CA PRO A 352 0.96 14.80 22.88
C PRO A 352 1.10 13.77 21.75
N ASN A 353 2.00 14.04 20.80
CA ASN A 353 2.24 13.15 19.66
C ASN A 353 2.55 11.71 20.11
N GLY A 354 2.06 10.75 19.33
CA GLY A 354 2.16 9.31 19.54
C GLY A 354 1.20 8.74 20.58
N PHE A 355 0.24 9.53 21.06
CA PHE A 355 -0.81 9.11 21.98
C PHE A 355 -2.20 9.47 21.47
N GLU A 356 -3.18 8.65 21.81
CA GLU A 356 -4.56 8.81 21.38
C GLU A 356 -5.52 8.35 22.49
N ASP A 357 -6.54 9.14 22.78
CA ASP A 357 -7.52 8.86 23.84
C ASP A 357 -8.55 7.84 23.38
N MET A 358 -8.73 6.74 24.14
CA MET A 358 -9.63 5.64 23.79
C MET A 358 -10.96 5.65 24.54
N PHE A 359 -11.25 6.65 25.36
CA PHE A 359 -12.47 6.68 26.19
C PHE A 359 -13.74 6.53 25.36
N ASN A 360 -13.90 7.29 24.28
CA ASN A 360 -15.10 7.22 23.44
C ASN A 360 -15.26 5.88 22.69
N CYS A 361 -14.17 5.14 22.46
CA CYS A 361 -14.20 3.86 21.74
C CYS A 361 -14.38 2.65 22.67
N LEU A 362 -13.69 2.65 23.81
CA LEU A 362 -13.59 1.52 24.74
C LEU A 362 -14.41 1.73 26.02
N GLY A 363 -14.86 2.96 26.28
CA GLY A 363 -15.57 3.35 27.49
C GLY A 363 -14.71 3.29 28.75
N ILE A 364 -13.40 3.48 28.62
CA ILE A 364 -12.43 3.50 29.73
C ILE A 364 -11.25 4.41 29.34
N HIS A 365 -10.64 5.09 30.31
CA HIS A 365 -9.55 6.06 30.13
C HIS A 365 -8.19 5.40 29.80
N LEU A 366 -8.17 4.55 28.77
CA LEU A 366 -6.95 4.00 28.18
C LEU A 366 -6.38 4.96 27.14
N VAL A 367 -5.06 4.92 26.99
CA VAL A 367 -4.32 5.69 26.00
C VAL A 367 -3.64 4.74 25.02
N LEU A 368 -3.93 4.90 23.73
CA LEU A 368 -3.34 4.12 22.65
C LEU A 368 -2.00 4.74 22.22
N SER A 369 -1.03 3.89 21.91
CA SER A 369 0.24 4.28 21.26
C SER A 369 0.71 3.19 20.30
N TYR A 370 1.80 3.45 19.58
CA TYR A 370 2.58 2.37 18.98
C TYR A 370 3.32 1.56 20.06
N PRO A 371 3.68 0.28 19.79
CA PRO A 371 4.46 -0.52 20.72
C PRO A 371 5.79 0.13 21.11
N HIS A 372 6.15 -0.03 22.39
CA HIS A 372 7.28 0.62 23.06
C HIS A 372 7.30 2.14 22.97
N LEU A 373 6.12 2.78 22.91
CA LEU A 373 6.00 4.24 22.78
C LEU A 373 6.77 4.78 21.57
N MET A 374 6.87 3.98 20.51
CA MET A 374 7.56 4.37 19.30
C MET A 374 6.87 5.60 18.68
N LEU A 375 7.65 6.63 18.33
CA LEU A 375 7.15 7.90 17.77
C LEU A 375 6.26 8.71 18.72
N SER A 376 6.33 8.42 20.02
CA SER A 376 5.70 9.21 21.06
C SER A 376 6.57 10.41 21.46
N ASP A 377 5.93 11.43 22.03
CA ASP A 377 6.61 12.59 22.57
C ASP A 377 7.61 12.17 23.67
N ASN A 378 8.86 12.63 23.53
CA ASN A 378 9.94 12.23 24.42
C ASN A 378 9.68 12.59 25.88
N THR A 379 8.96 13.69 26.17
CA THR A 379 8.66 14.09 27.56
C THR A 379 7.77 13.08 28.26
N TYR A 380 6.99 12.31 27.50
CA TYR A 380 6.13 11.24 28.01
C TYR A 380 6.86 9.89 27.93
N ALA A 381 7.53 9.59 26.82
CA ALA A 381 8.21 8.32 26.62
C ALA A 381 9.38 8.08 27.60
N GLU A 382 10.09 9.15 28.01
CA GLU A 382 11.24 9.07 28.93
C GLU A 382 10.83 8.94 30.42
N THR A 383 9.53 8.98 30.72
CA THR A 383 9.02 8.74 32.08
C THR A 383 9.08 7.26 32.49
N VAL A 384 9.24 6.36 31.53
CA VAL A 384 9.34 4.91 31.74
C VAL A 384 10.65 4.36 31.16
N GLN A 385 11.25 3.42 31.86
CA GLN A 385 12.50 2.75 31.48
C GLN A 385 12.26 1.32 31.01
N GLY A 386 13.13 0.81 30.14
CA GLY A 386 13.09 -0.58 29.66
C GLY A 386 12.42 -0.78 28.28
N LEU A 387 11.94 0.30 27.65
CA LEU A 387 11.37 0.24 26.30
C LEU A 387 12.44 0.23 25.19
N GLN A 388 12.16 -0.48 24.08
CA GLN A 388 13.07 -0.65 22.94
C GLN A 388 12.35 -0.40 21.61
N PRO A 389 11.97 0.86 21.28
CA PRO A 389 11.19 1.15 20.07
C PRO A 389 11.93 0.80 18.77
N SER A 390 11.24 0.15 17.84
CA SER A 390 11.76 -0.25 16.53
C SER A 390 10.70 -0.16 15.44
N LYS A 391 10.93 0.65 14.40
CA LYS A 391 9.99 0.78 13.27
C LYS A 391 9.74 -0.55 12.57
N MET A 392 10.78 -1.38 12.44
CA MET A 392 10.68 -2.67 11.78
C MET A 392 9.82 -3.67 12.57
N LEU A 393 9.88 -3.63 13.90
CA LEU A 393 9.14 -4.58 14.75
C LEU A 393 7.76 -4.06 15.14
N HIS A 394 7.60 -2.74 15.29
CA HIS A 394 6.45 -2.14 15.97
C HIS A 394 5.53 -1.34 15.05
N ASN A 395 5.89 -1.11 13.79
CA ASN A 395 4.96 -0.54 12.83
C ASN A 395 4.00 -1.60 12.29
N SER A 396 2.73 -1.27 12.09
CA SER A 396 1.79 -2.19 11.45
C SER A 396 2.08 -2.28 9.94
N SER A 397 1.86 -3.45 9.36
CA SER A 397 2.20 -3.71 7.96
C SER A 397 1.19 -4.63 7.28
N ILE A 398 0.99 -4.43 5.98
CA ILE A 398 0.18 -5.30 5.13
C ILE A 398 1.03 -5.65 3.90
N ILE A 399 1.16 -6.94 3.60
CA ILE A 399 1.82 -7.44 2.41
C ILE A 399 0.74 -7.97 1.48
N LEU A 400 0.59 -7.32 0.32
CA LEU A 400 -0.44 -7.62 -0.67
C LEU A 400 0.19 -8.15 -1.95
N GLU A 401 -0.39 -9.22 -2.50
CA GLU A 401 -0.23 -9.52 -3.92
C GLU A 401 -1.06 -8.48 -4.71
N PRO A 402 -0.43 -7.69 -5.58
CA PRO A 402 -1.04 -6.48 -6.12
C PRO A 402 -2.14 -6.76 -7.15
N GLU A 403 -2.07 -7.84 -7.93
CA GLU A 403 -2.97 -8.08 -9.06
C GLU A 403 -4.36 -8.53 -8.62
N LEU A 404 -4.40 -9.55 -7.76
CA LEU A 404 -5.63 -10.12 -7.21
C LEU A 404 -6.10 -9.36 -5.96
N GLY A 405 -5.24 -8.57 -5.33
CA GLY A 405 -5.56 -7.87 -4.07
C GLY A 405 -5.65 -8.82 -2.88
N ILE A 406 -4.90 -9.92 -2.90
CA ILE A 406 -4.88 -10.90 -1.82
C ILE A 406 -3.87 -10.45 -0.76
N SER A 407 -4.32 -10.35 0.50
CA SER A 407 -3.41 -10.13 1.63
C SER A 407 -2.67 -11.43 1.96
N LEU A 408 -1.36 -11.41 1.73
CA LEU A 408 -0.48 -12.51 2.11
C LEU A 408 -0.23 -12.50 3.61
N THR A 409 0.00 -11.31 4.17
CA THR A 409 0.04 -11.13 5.61
C THR A 409 -0.38 -9.72 6.02
N THR A 410 -1.22 -9.63 7.03
CA THR A 410 -1.61 -8.39 7.71
C THR A 410 -1.14 -8.48 9.15
N ALA A 411 -0.39 -7.50 9.64
CA ALA A 411 0.02 -7.42 11.03
C ALA A 411 -0.38 -6.07 11.63
N LYS A 412 -1.35 -6.09 12.54
CA LYS A 412 -1.83 -4.92 13.29
C LYS A 412 -1.15 -4.89 14.65
N ARG A 413 -0.49 -3.77 14.97
CA ARG A 413 0.34 -3.62 16.17
C ARG A 413 0.00 -2.33 16.90
N MET A 414 -0.43 -2.45 18.15
CA MET A 414 -0.88 -1.32 18.98
C MET A 414 -0.58 -1.61 20.45
N GLN A 415 -0.49 -0.54 21.25
CA GLN A 415 -0.18 -0.61 22.68
C GLN A 415 -1.20 0.17 23.50
N PHE A 416 -1.59 -0.38 24.65
CA PHE A 416 -2.38 0.31 25.65
C PHE A 416 -1.53 0.78 26.83
N ASN A 417 -1.83 1.98 27.28
CA ASN A 417 -1.12 2.68 28.34
C ASN A 417 -2.13 3.40 29.25
N MET A 418 -1.68 3.76 30.45
CA MET A 418 -2.38 4.70 31.33
C MET A 418 -1.40 5.69 31.94
N PHE A 419 -1.89 6.88 32.28
CA PHE A 419 -1.14 7.88 33.01
C PHE A 419 -1.35 7.70 34.51
N ILE A 420 -0.26 7.78 35.27
CA ILE A 420 -0.27 7.88 36.74
C ILE A 420 0.35 9.23 37.15
N ARG A 421 -0.15 9.82 38.23
CA ARG A 421 0.35 11.07 38.83
C ARG A 421 -0.18 11.24 40.26
N PRO A 422 0.41 12.11 41.09
CA PRO A 422 -0.11 12.43 42.42
C PRO A 422 -1.47 13.11 42.36
N ASN A 423 -2.53 12.37 42.67
CA ASN A 423 -3.89 12.91 42.70
C ASN A 423 -4.84 12.21 43.69
N ALA A 424 -4.40 11.13 44.37
CA ALA A 424 -5.15 10.43 45.40
C ALA A 424 -4.21 9.74 46.40
N GLU A 425 -4.75 9.19 47.49
CA GLU A 425 -3.96 8.45 48.50
C GLU A 425 -3.17 7.31 47.86
N ALA A 426 -3.81 6.54 46.96
CA ALA A 426 -3.19 5.39 46.28
C ALA A 426 -2.02 5.79 45.35
N THR A 427 -1.99 7.04 44.87
CA THR A 427 -0.97 7.58 43.95
C THR A 427 -0.14 8.70 44.56
N ALA A 428 -0.24 8.95 45.86
CA ALA A 428 0.24 10.19 46.48
C ALA A 428 1.72 10.51 46.22
N ASN A 429 2.56 9.48 46.11
CA ASN A 429 4.01 9.61 46.00
C ASN A 429 4.56 9.25 44.61
N VAL A 430 3.73 8.91 43.62
CA VAL A 430 4.24 8.49 42.30
C VAL A 430 4.81 9.66 41.51
N GLU A 431 5.85 9.44 40.72
CA GLU A 431 6.27 10.42 39.70
C GLU A 431 5.28 10.35 38.52
N PRO A 432 4.80 11.49 37.99
CA PRO A 432 3.96 11.50 36.79
C PRO A 432 4.60 10.70 35.65
N SER A 433 3.96 9.60 35.24
CA SER A 433 4.53 8.66 34.29
C SER A 433 3.49 8.02 33.37
N VAL A 434 3.93 7.65 32.16
CA VAL A 434 3.17 6.76 31.28
C VAL A 434 3.48 5.32 31.68
N VAL A 435 2.47 4.58 32.12
CA VAL A 435 2.60 3.15 32.43
C VAL A 435 2.12 2.36 31.22
N PRO A 436 3.03 1.75 30.44
CA PRO A 436 2.64 0.83 29.39
C PRO A 436 2.11 -0.46 30.03
N ILE A 437 1.00 -0.97 29.53
CA ILE A 437 0.31 -2.13 30.12
C ILE A 437 0.63 -3.38 29.31
N LEU A 438 0.24 -3.34 28.04
CA LEU A 438 0.46 -4.41 27.09
C LEU A 438 0.46 -3.83 25.68
N TRP A 439 1.14 -4.52 24.77
CA TRP A 439 0.94 -4.35 23.35
C TRP A 439 0.52 -5.66 22.72
N PHE A 440 -0.22 -5.57 21.63
CA PHE A 440 -0.76 -6.73 20.94
C PHE A 440 -0.45 -6.67 19.45
N GLU A 441 -0.29 -7.86 18.88
CA GLU A 441 -0.05 -8.09 17.47
C GLU A 441 -1.12 -9.05 16.95
N GLU A 442 -1.96 -8.57 16.05
CA GLU A 442 -2.91 -9.41 15.34
C GLU A 442 -2.38 -9.71 13.94
N ILE A 443 -1.96 -10.96 13.71
CA ILE A 443 -1.43 -11.43 12.43
C ILE A 443 -2.48 -12.28 11.72
N MET A 444 -2.81 -11.90 10.50
CA MET A 444 -3.55 -12.70 9.55
C MET A 444 -2.57 -13.12 8.46
N THR A 445 -2.36 -14.41 8.24
CA THR A 445 -1.45 -14.92 7.21
C THR A 445 -2.18 -15.94 6.36
N ILE A 446 -2.01 -15.85 5.04
CA ILE A 446 -2.56 -16.84 4.12
C ILE A 446 -1.77 -18.15 4.21
N SER A 447 -2.47 -19.29 4.08
CA SER A 447 -1.82 -20.61 4.06
C SER A 447 -1.01 -20.81 2.78
N GLU A 448 0.00 -21.69 2.83
CA GLU A 448 0.74 -22.07 1.62
C GLU A 448 -0.15 -22.77 0.60
N ASP A 449 -1.04 -23.66 1.06
CA ASP A 449 -2.02 -24.32 0.18
C ASP A 449 -2.91 -23.30 -0.56
N LEU A 450 -3.36 -22.25 0.12
CA LEU A 450 -4.17 -21.19 -0.49
C LEU A 450 -3.37 -20.31 -1.45
N ILE A 451 -2.08 -20.08 -1.19
CA ILE A 451 -1.17 -19.43 -2.14
C ILE A 451 -1.08 -20.29 -3.41
N ASP A 452 -0.87 -21.58 -3.26
CA ASP A 452 -0.73 -22.51 -4.39
C ASP A 452 -2.02 -22.61 -5.21
N ASP A 453 -3.14 -22.88 -4.55
CA ASP A 453 -4.44 -23.09 -5.18
C ASP A 453 -5.03 -21.82 -5.80
N THR A 454 -4.61 -20.63 -5.34
CA THR A 454 -5.16 -19.35 -5.80
C THR A 454 -4.16 -18.57 -6.65
N ILE A 455 -3.06 -18.14 -6.04
CA ILE A 455 -2.10 -17.22 -6.67
C ILE A 455 -1.28 -17.98 -7.71
N ASN A 456 -0.64 -19.08 -7.32
CA ASN A 456 0.22 -19.83 -8.25
C ASN A 456 -0.62 -20.50 -9.36
N SER A 457 -1.82 -20.99 -9.04
CA SER A 457 -2.79 -21.46 -10.05
C SER A 457 -3.12 -20.38 -11.08
N PHE A 458 -3.40 -19.15 -10.63
CA PHE A 458 -3.65 -18.00 -11.51
C PHE A 458 -2.40 -17.64 -12.34
N LEU A 459 -1.22 -17.53 -11.73
CA LEU A 459 0.04 -17.24 -12.42
C LEU A 459 0.39 -18.31 -13.46
N ASN A 460 0.13 -19.58 -13.17
CA ASN A 460 0.32 -20.67 -14.13
C ASN A 460 -0.66 -20.57 -15.30
N TRP A 461 -1.90 -20.16 -15.05
CA TRP A 461 -2.88 -19.92 -16.10
C TRP A 461 -2.48 -18.76 -17.01
N THR A 462 -2.03 -17.63 -16.44
CA THR A 462 -1.55 -16.48 -17.23
C THR A 462 -0.29 -16.82 -18.03
N LEU A 463 0.65 -17.56 -17.42
CA LEU A 463 1.83 -18.08 -18.11
C LEU A 463 1.45 -19.01 -19.27
N ALA A 464 0.46 -19.89 -19.10
CA ALA A 464 0.00 -20.77 -20.16
C ALA A 464 -0.58 -19.98 -21.34
N LEU A 465 -1.35 -18.91 -21.09
CA LEU A 465 -1.83 -18.01 -22.14
C LEU A 465 -0.67 -17.32 -22.86
N GLU A 466 0.35 -16.87 -22.13
CA GLU A 466 1.53 -16.26 -22.73
C GLU A 466 2.30 -17.26 -23.62
N ILE A 467 2.50 -18.49 -23.15
CA ILE A 467 3.13 -19.57 -23.93
C ILE A 467 2.34 -19.85 -25.21
N ILE A 468 1.01 -19.95 -25.13
CA ILE A 468 0.14 -20.16 -26.29
C ILE A 468 0.32 -19.03 -27.31
N THR A 469 0.36 -17.77 -26.85
CA THR A 469 0.63 -16.61 -27.71
C THR A 469 1.95 -16.76 -28.45
N TRP A 470 3.04 -17.04 -27.73
CA TRP A 470 4.37 -17.16 -28.35
C TRP A 470 4.50 -18.37 -29.27
N VAL A 471 3.82 -19.48 -28.96
CA VAL A 471 3.74 -20.65 -29.85
C VAL A 471 3.01 -20.28 -31.14
N LEU A 472 1.86 -19.59 -31.07
CA LEU A 472 1.13 -19.15 -32.26
C LEU A 472 1.96 -18.20 -33.13
N VAL A 473 2.60 -17.21 -32.51
CA VAL A 473 3.50 -16.27 -33.21
C VAL A 473 4.67 -17.02 -33.86
N GLY A 474 5.30 -17.94 -33.12
CA GLY A 474 6.43 -18.75 -33.60
C GLY A 474 6.04 -19.66 -34.78
N VAL A 475 4.90 -20.35 -34.69
CA VAL A 475 4.37 -21.20 -35.77
C VAL A 475 4.04 -20.36 -37.01
N GLY A 476 3.37 -19.21 -36.84
CA GLY A 476 3.07 -18.30 -37.94
C GLY A 476 4.34 -17.79 -38.64
N ALA A 477 5.36 -17.41 -37.88
CA ALA A 477 6.64 -16.96 -38.42
C ALA A 477 7.40 -18.09 -39.13
N ALA A 478 7.42 -19.30 -38.57
CA ALA A 478 8.07 -20.46 -39.18
C ALA A 478 7.45 -20.83 -40.53
N ILE A 479 6.12 -20.83 -40.65
CA ILE A 479 5.41 -21.07 -41.92
C ILE A 479 5.86 -20.04 -42.97
N LEU A 480 5.93 -18.76 -42.60
CA LEU A 480 6.36 -17.71 -43.53
C LEU A 480 7.82 -17.86 -43.96
N ILE A 481 8.72 -18.18 -43.03
CA ILE A 481 10.14 -18.39 -43.34
C ILE A 481 10.31 -19.57 -44.31
N ILE A 482 9.66 -20.71 -44.05
CA ILE A 482 9.73 -21.89 -44.93
C ILE A 482 9.31 -21.51 -46.36
N ILE A 483 8.19 -20.82 -46.50
CA ILE A 483 7.67 -20.40 -47.81
C ILE A 483 8.61 -19.41 -48.51
N ILE A 484 9.20 -18.47 -47.77
CA ILE A 484 10.18 -17.52 -48.34
C ILE A 484 11.42 -18.29 -48.82
N THR A 485 11.92 -19.25 -48.04
CA THR A 485 13.10 -20.04 -48.41
C THR A 485 12.85 -20.96 -49.61
N GLU A 486 11.70 -21.62 -49.68
CA GLU A 486 11.31 -22.45 -50.83
C GLU A 486 11.16 -21.61 -52.10
N ASN A 487 10.52 -20.43 -52.00
CA ASN A 487 10.40 -19.52 -53.14
C ASN A 487 11.76 -18.96 -53.58
N PHE A 488 12.69 -18.69 -52.65
CA PHE A 488 14.05 -18.26 -52.97
C PHE A 488 14.86 -19.36 -53.67
N GLN A 489 14.75 -20.62 -53.23
CA GLN A 489 15.37 -21.77 -53.90
C GLN A 489 14.79 -22.01 -55.30
N LEU A 490 13.47 -21.91 -55.47
CA LEU A 490 12.83 -21.99 -56.79
C LEU A 490 13.26 -20.86 -57.72
N SER A 491 13.44 -19.65 -57.19
CA SER A 491 13.90 -18.49 -57.96
C SER A 491 15.35 -18.62 -58.42
N THR A 492 16.21 -19.24 -57.60
CA THR A 492 17.62 -19.48 -57.94
C THR A 492 17.80 -20.62 -58.94
N LEU A 493 17.00 -21.69 -58.86
CA LEU A 493 16.95 -22.76 -59.88
C LEU A 493 16.42 -22.25 -61.23
N ALA A 494 15.41 -21.38 -61.24
CA ALA A 494 14.90 -20.77 -62.47
C ALA A 494 15.92 -19.82 -63.14
N LEU A 495 16.90 -19.31 -62.39
CA LEU A 495 18.01 -18.53 -62.92
C LEU A 495 19.15 -19.41 -63.46
N SER A 496 19.35 -20.64 -62.94
CA SER A 496 20.36 -21.56 -63.48
C SER A 496 19.93 -22.29 -64.75
N ASP A 497 18.63 -22.51 -64.95
CA ASP A 497 18.11 -23.14 -66.19
C ASP A 497 18.14 -22.21 -67.42
N ASN A 498 18.44 -20.91 -67.24
CA ASN A 498 18.52 -19.93 -68.33
C ASN A 498 19.94 -19.74 -68.90
N GLU A 499 20.90 -20.61 -68.57
CA GLU A 499 22.28 -20.51 -69.07
C GLU A 499 22.53 -21.17 -70.44
N ASP A 500 21.48 -21.60 -71.15
CA ASP A 500 21.56 -22.07 -72.54
C ASP A 500 20.56 -21.31 -73.45
N ASN A 501 20.75 -19.99 -73.61
CA ASN A 501 20.59 -19.32 -74.91
C ASN A 501 21.00 -17.84 -74.89
N SER A 502 21.61 -17.44 -76.00
CA SER A 502 22.38 -16.24 -76.27
C SER A 502 21.63 -14.89 -76.28
N THR A 503 22.35 -13.84 -75.80
CA THR A 503 22.34 -12.39 -76.16
C THR A 503 21.38 -11.39 -75.47
N PRO A 504 21.79 -10.09 -75.33
CA PRO A 504 21.68 -9.33 -74.08
C PRO A 504 20.56 -8.28 -74.08
N LEU A 505 19.98 -8.00 -72.91
CA LEU A 505 19.13 -6.82 -72.70
C LEU A 505 19.45 -6.06 -71.41
N SER A 506 19.30 -4.74 -71.52
CA SER A 506 19.81 -3.64 -70.69
C SER A 506 19.51 -3.69 -69.19
N PHE A 507 20.53 -3.41 -68.37
CA PHE A 507 20.37 -2.93 -67.00
C PHE A 507 19.96 -1.45 -67.01
N CYS A 508 18.76 -1.15 -66.50
CA CYS A 508 18.31 0.21 -66.22
C CYS A 508 18.23 0.44 -64.70
N HIS A 509 18.67 1.61 -64.27
CA HIS A 509 18.86 2.05 -62.89
C HIS A 509 17.61 1.98 -62.00
N ILE A 510 17.83 1.57 -60.74
CA ILE A 510 16.91 1.80 -59.61
C ILE A 510 17.26 3.15 -58.98
N HIS A 511 16.35 4.12 -59.08
CA HIS A 511 16.19 5.22 -58.12
C HIS A 511 14.84 5.91 -58.40
N ALA A 512 13.90 5.84 -57.45
CA ALA A 512 12.96 6.93 -57.10
C ALA A 512 11.88 6.42 -56.14
N LEU A 513 11.92 6.89 -54.89
CA LEU A 513 10.71 7.05 -54.08
C LEU A 513 10.76 8.46 -53.45
N GLN A 514 9.87 9.32 -53.91
CA GLN A 514 9.50 10.58 -53.25
C GLN A 514 7.98 10.60 -53.06
N SER A 515 7.60 10.58 -51.78
CA SER A 515 6.58 11.41 -51.12
C SER A 515 5.22 11.66 -51.78
N VAL A 516 4.15 11.21 -51.09
CA VAL A 516 2.88 11.94 -50.96
C VAL A 516 2.51 12.01 -49.46
N CYS A 517 1.90 13.13 -49.06
CA CYS A 517 1.71 13.65 -47.71
C CYS A 517 0.23 13.62 -47.24
N ILE A 518 0.04 13.35 -45.92
CA ILE A 518 -0.96 13.92 -44.96
C ILE A 518 -2.44 13.46 -45.08
N PRO A 519 -3.30 13.37 -44.02
CA PRO A 519 -3.14 13.72 -42.58
C PRO A 519 -3.55 12.64 -41.51
N GLU A 520 -3.04 12.86 -40.29
CA GLU A 520 -3.73 12.89 -38.97
C GLU A 520 -4.57 11.68 -38.45
N LYS A 521 -4.18 11.17 -37.26
CA LYS A 521 -5.03 10.97 -36.05
C LYS A 521 -4.20 10.36 -34.90
N GLN A 522 -3.97 11.13 -33.82
CA GLN A 522 -4.58 10.97 -32.49
C GLN A 522 -4.44 9.56 -31.87
N GLU A 523 -3.58 9.43 -30.85
CA GLU A 523 -3.66 8.30 -29.91
C GLU A 523 -4.80 8.53 -28.92
N TYR A 524 -5.95 8.03 -29.36
CA TYR A 524 -7.03 7.51 -28.54
C TYR A 524 -6.55 6.21 -27.87
N LYS A 525 -6.97 5.93 -26.62
CA LYS A 525 -6.76 4.60 -26.00
C LYS A 525 -7.33 3.53 -26.94
N PRO A 526 -6.54 2.60 -27.50
CA PRO A 526 -7.05 1.69 -28.51
C PRO A 526 -7.99 0.70 -27.86
N THR A 527 -9.26 0.75 -28.24
CA THR A 527 -10.15 -0.42 -28.14
C THR A 527 -9.68 -1.48 -29.13
N ALA A 528 -9.99 -2.76 -28.89
CA ALA A 528 -9.45 -3.94 -29.59
C ALA A 528 -9.41 -3.86 -31.13
N LYS A 529 -10.24 -3.01 -31.76
CA LYS A 529 -10.25 -2.76 -33.21
C LYS A 529 -9.08 -1.94 -33.76
N MET A 530 -8.39 -1.14 -32.94
CA MET A 530 -7.33 -0.22 -33.38
C MET A 530 -5.93 -0.86 -33.39
N LYS A 531 -5.73 -1.95 -32.63
CA LYS A 531 -4.48 -2.76 -32.64
C LYS A 531 -4.35 -3.64 -33.89
N LEU A 532 -5.47 -4.17 -34.41
CA LEU A 532 -5.50 -5.02 -35.61
C LEU A 532 -5.09 -4.26 -36.90
N THR A 533 -5.52 -3.00 -37.04
CA THR A 533 -5.18 -2.13 -38.19
C THR A 533 -3.72 -1.68 -38.16
N PHE A 534 -3.14 -1.51 -36.96
CA PHE A 534 -1.72 -1.19 -36.78
C PHE A 534 -0.81 -2.37 -37.18
N PHE A 535 -1.29 -3.60 -36.99
CA PHE A 535 -0.57 -4.84 -37.33
C PHE A 535 -0.50 -5.12 -38.84
N LEU A 536 -1.56 -4.81 -39.59
CA LEU A 536 -1.55 -4.89 -41.06
C LEU A 536 -0.58 -3.87 -41.69
N LEU A 537 -0.35 -2.74 -41.01
CA LEU A 537 0.59 -1.71 -41.39
C LEU A 537 2.05 -2.09 -41.03
N LEU A 538 2.25 -2.81 -39.92
CA LEU A 538 3.55 -3.29 -39.43
C LEU A 538 4.18 -4.40 -40.30
N LEU A 539 3.37 -5.24 -40.96
CA LEU A 539 3.86 -6.26 -41.91
C LEU A 539 4.55 -5.67 -43.17
N ILE A 540 4.42 -4.35 -43.41
CA ILE A 540 5.06 -3.64 -44.54
C ILE A 540 6.25 -2.77 -44.09
N THR A 541 6.50 -2.58 -42.78
CA THR A 541 7.63 -1.76 -42.31
C THR A 541 8.33 -2.39 -41.11
N ALA A 542 8.96 -3.54 -41.30
CA ALA A 542 9.97 -4.05 -40.37
C ALA A 542 11.34 -3.45 -40.72
N LEU A 543 11.59 -2.21 -40.27
CA LEU A 543 12.92 -1.60 -40.03
C LEU A 543 12.68 -0.33 -39.20
N CYS A 544 12.34 -0.50 -37.91
CA CYS A 544 12.39 0.61 -36.95
C CYS A 544 13.75 0.53 -36.27
N THR A 545 14.73 1.27 -36.79
CA THR A 545 16.04 1.43 -36.15
C THR A 545 16.02 2.70 -35.32
N CYS A 546 16.48 2.62 -34.07
CA CYS A 546 16.92 3.75 -33.25
C CYS A 546 17.78 4.70 -34.10
N LYS A 547 17.38 5.97 -34.27
CA LYS A 547 18.14 6.89 -35.11
C LYS A 547 19.20 7.63 -34.31
N ILE A 548 20.45 7.27 -34.58
CA ILE A 548 21.57 8.12 -34.20
C ILE A 548 21.72 9.17 -35.31
N PHE A 549 21.47 10.43 -34.98
CA PHE A 549 21.66 11.52 -35.94
C PHE A 549 23.14 11.67 -36.26
N ASN A 550 23.48 12.03 -37.50
CA ASN A 550 24.79 12.64 -37.75
C ASN A 550 24.71 14.15 -37.56
N ASN A 551 25.86 14.79 -37.40
CA ASN A 551 25.96 16.24 -37.15
C ASN A 551 25.19 17.09 -38.18
N CYS A 552 25.20 16.70 -39.46
CA CYS A 552 24.57 17.48 -40.52
C CYS A 552 23.06 17.30 -40.56
N ASP A 553 22.56 16.10 -40.25
CA ASP A 553 21.14 15.82 -40.19
C ASP A 553 20.50 16.53 -39.01
N LEU A 554 21.15 16.53 -37.84
CA LEU A 554 20.69 17.33 -36.71
C LEU A 554 20.74 18.83 -37.02
N ALA A 555 21.83 19.33 -37.65
CA ALA A 555 21.93 20.74 -38.03
C ALA A 555 20.78 21.18 -38.95
N LYS A 556 20.40 20.34 -39.93
CA LYS A 556 19.25 20.58 -40.82
C LYS A 556 17.93 20.59 -40.07
N GLN A 557 17.72 19.67 -39.13
CA GLN A 557 16.50 19.66 -38.31
C GLN A 557 16.43 20.93 -37.45
N LEU A 558 17.52 21.31 -36.79
CA LEU A 558 17.57 22.54 -35.98
C LEU A 558 17.26 23.78 -36.82
N ASP A 559 17.80 23.90 -38.04
CA ASP A 559 17.49 25.01 -38.95
C ASP A 559 16.01 24.99 -39.35
N LYS A 560 15.49 23.81 -39.71
CA LYS A 560 14.08 23.58 -40.06
C LYS A 560 13.10 24.00 -38.95
N TYR A 561 13.43 23.74 -37.69
CA TYR A 561 12.61 24.13 -36.53
C TYR A 561 12.93 25.54 -35.99
N GLY A 562 13.64 26.36 -36.77
CA GLY A 562 13.84 27.78 -36.50
C GLY A 562 14.78 28.05 -35.34
N VAL A 563 15.82 27.24 -35.18
CA VAL A 563 16.98 27.58 -34.34
C VAL A 563 17.87 28.55 -35.12
N PRO A 564 18.31 29.69 -34.55
CA PRO A 564 19.15 30.63 -35.27
C PRO A 564 20.42 29.97 -35.81
N ARG A 565 20.74 30.20 -37.09
CA ARG A 565 21.91 29.57 -37.76
C ARG A 565 23.24 29.74 -37.03
N LYS A 566 23.40 30.85 -36.31
CA LYS A 566 24.58 31.13 -35.47
C LYS A 566 24.71 30.20 -34.25
N ASP A 567 23.59 29.64 -33.78
CA ASP A 567 23.48 28.87 -32.54
C ASP A 567 23.49 27.35 -32.80
N ILE A 568 23.12 26.89 -34.01
CA ILE A 568 23.07 25.44 -34.32
C ILE A 568 24.42 24.71 -34.16
N PRO A 569 25.60 25.29 -34.49
CA PRO A 569 26.87 24.61 -34.20
C PRO A 569 27.00 24.21 -32.72
N ILE A 570 26.53 25.07 -31.81
CA ILE A 570 26.61 24.84 -30.37
C ILE A 570 25.61 23.77 -29.95
N TRP A 571 24.38 23.82 -30.45
CA TRP A 571 23.36 22.80 -30.18
C TRP A 571 23.76 21.40 -30.67
N VAL A 572 24.36 21.30 -31.86
CA VAL A 572 24.86 20.01 -32.38
C VAL A 572 25.98 19.48 -31.48
N CYS A 573 26.89 20.34 -31.02
CA CYS A 573 27.94 19.94 -30.07
C CYS A 573 27.36 19.45 -28.73
N ILE A 574 26.38 20.17 -28.16
CA ILE A 574 25.71 19.77 -26.91
C ILE A 574 25.03 18.41 -27.09
N ALA A 575 24.19 18.24 -28.11
CA ALA A 575 23.56 16.96 -28.40
C ALA A 575 24.57 15.81 -28.56
N ASN A 576 25.69 16.06 -29.25
CA ASN A 576 26.73 15.06 -29.40
C ASN A 576 27.40 14.69 -28.08
N LYS A 577 27.60 15.64 -27.16
CA LYS A 577 28.25 15.42 -25.87
C LYS A 577 27.30 14.81 -24.83
N GLU A 578 26.03 15.21 -24.84
CA GLU A 578 25.01 14.75 -23.90
C GLU A 578 24.49 13.35 -24.25
N SER A 579 24.32 13.04 -25.53
CA SER A 579 23.65 11.79 -25.96
C SER A 579 24.33 11.02 -27.07
N SER A 580 25.52 11.43 -27.54
CA SER A 580 26.13 10.89 -28.76
C SER A 580 25.19 10.94 -29.97
N LEU A 581 24.33 11.97 -30.03
CA LEU A 581 23.32 12.18 -31.07
C LEU A 581 22.21 11.11 -31.12
N ASN A 582 22.03 10.35 -30.04
CA ASN A 582 20.95 9.37 -29.92
C ASN A 582 19.67 10.04 -29.36
N SER A 583 18.64 10.16 -30.21
CA SER A 583 17.33 10.72 -29.81
C SER A 583 16.59 9.88 -28.79
N ASN A 584 16.88 8.58 -28.68
CA ASN A 584 16.20 7.65 -27.78
C ASN A 584 17.03 7.32 -26.52
N LEU A 585 17.91 8.23 -26.09
CA LEU A 585 18.74 8.00 -24.90
C LEU A 585 18.03 8.43 -23.61
N TYR A 586 17.82 7.46 -22.72
CA TYR A 586 17.37 7.71 -21.34
C TYR A 586 18.51 7.40 -20.36
N ASN A 587 18.76 8.31 -19.42
CA ASN A 587 19.70 8.10 -18.33
C ASN A 587 18.94 7.93 -16.99
N PRO A 588 18.91 6.71 -16.42
CA PRO A 588 18.17 6.44 -15.18
C PRO A 588 18.84 7.03 -13.93
N GLU A 589 20.16 7.23 -13.94
CA GLU A 589 20.91 7.77 -12.79
C GLU A 589 20.54 9.24 -12.52
N TYR A 590 20.34 10.02 -13.59
CA TYR A 590 20.04 11.46 -13.49
C TYR A 590 18.59 11.82 -13.88
N GLY A 591 17.80 10.85 -14.33
CA GLY A 591 16.42 11.07 -14.79
C GLY A 591 16.35 12.04 -15.97
N THR A 592 17.25 11.89 -16.95
CA THR A 592 17.34 12.77 -18.13
C THR A 592 17.00 12.04 -19.44
N TYR A 593 16.37 12.78 -20.37
CA TYR A 593 15.72 12.20 -21.54
C TYR A 593 16.16 12.87 -22.84
N GLY A 594 16.34 12.05 -23.87
CA GLY A 594 16.42 12.47 -25.26
C GLY A 594 17.74 13.10 -25.65
N LEU A 595 17.74 13.68 -26.85
CA LEU A 595 18.94 14.16 -27.52
C LEU A 595 19.74 15.20 -26.71
N PHE A 596 19.02 16.00 -25.90
CA PHE A 596 19.58 17.08 -25.09
C PHE A 596 19.54 16.80 -23.58
N GLN A 597 19.27 15.55 -23.19
CA GLN A 597 19.25 15.09 -21.79
C GLN A 597 18.41 16.01 -20.88
N VAL A 598 17.14 16.20 -21.24
CA VAL A 598 16.19 17.03 -20.51
C VAL A 598 15.77 16.37 -19.20
N SER A 599 15.94 17.07 -18.08
CA SER A 599 15.62 16.54 -16.74
C SER A 599 14.12 16.44 -16.47
N GLN A 600 13.70 15.25 -16.02
CA GLN A 600 12.34 14.99 -15.53
C GLN A 600 12.00 15.74 -14.26
N GLU A 601 12.99 16.09 -13.42
CA GLU A 601 12.73 16.76 -12.14
C GLU A 601 12.11 18.16 -12.35
N TYR A 602 12.47 18.85 -13.43
CA TYR A 602 12.07 20.24 -13.64
C TYR A 602 11.28 20.50 -14.93
N TRP A 603 11.59 19.80 -16.02
CA TRP A 603 11.19 20.23 -17.36
C TRP A 603 10.05 19.40 -17.96
N CYS A 604 10.15 18.07 -17.93
CA CYS A 604 9.16 17.16 -18.52
C CYS A 604 8.42 16.33 -17.46
N SER A 605 7.20 15.88 -17.76
CA SER A 605 6.31 15.21 -16.79
C SER A 605 6.60 13.70 -16.72
N PRO A 606 6.35 13.02 -15.57
CA PRO A 606 5.38 13.35 -14.52
C PRO A 606 5.79 14.37 -13.45
N LYS A 607 7.08 14.54 -13.12
CA LYS A 607 7.52 15.46 -12.04
C LYS A 607 7.56 16.92 -12.51
N GLY A 608 8.34 17.21 -13.55
CA GLY A 608 8.46 18.53 -14.15
C GLY A 608 7.28 18.88 -15.05
N LYS A 609 6.86 20.15 -15.06
CA LYS A 609 5.76 20.62 -15.95
C LYS A 609 6.13 21.84 -16.80
N LYS A 610 7.38 22.33 -16.69
CA LYS A 610 7.78 23.59 -17.33
C LYS A 610 7.74 23.53 -18.85
N CYS A 611 8.09 22.41 -19.49
CA CYS A 611 7.99 22.26 -20.96
C CYS A 611 6.59 21.85 -21.44
N ASN A 612 5.70 21.42 -20.55
CA ASN A 612 4.40 20.84 -20.90
C ASN A 612 4.51 19.70 -21.94
N VAL A 613 5.48 18.81 -21.74
CA VAL A 613 5.75 17.62 -22.55
C VAL A 613 6.01 16.44 -21.61
N LYS A 614 5.57 15.24 -21.99
CA LYS A 614 5.90 14.01 -21.24
C LYS A 614 7.34 13.62 -21.54
N CYS A 615 8.11 13.19 -20.54
CA CYS A 615 9.52 12.83 -20.77
C CYS A 615 9.70 11.73 -21.82
N LYS A 616 8.75 10.79 -21.90
CA LYS A 616 8.73 9.74 -22.93
C LYS A 616 8.66 10.29 -24.36
N ASN A 617 8.06 11.46 -24.58
CA ASN A 617 7.95 12.03 -25.92
C ASN A 617 9.30 12.59 -26.42
N LEU A 618 10.25 12.83 -25.51
CA LEU A 618 11.60 13.26 -25.88
C LEU A 618 12.50 12.08 -26.31
N LEU A 619 11.95 10.86 -26.40
CA LEU A 619 12.66 9.63 -26.77
C LEU A 619 12.27 9.17 -28.18
N ASP A 620 12.07 10.11 -29.10
CA ASP A 620 11.71 9.82 -30.49
C ASP A 620 12.49 10.66 -31.52
N ASP A 621 12.40 10.28 -32.79
CA ASP A 621 13.17 10.91 -33.87
C ASP A 621 12.57 12.25 -34.36
N ASN A 622 11.38 12.61 -33.88
CA ASN A 622 10.69 13.84 -34.20
C ASN A 622 11.06 14.94 -33.21
N LEU A 623 12.15 15.64 -33.52
CA LEU A 623 12.72 16.69 -32.66
C LEU A 623 11.86 17.95 -32.47
N ALA A 624 10.59 17.96 -32.87
CA ALA A 624 9.74 19.15 -32.80
C ALA A 624 9.46 19.58 -31.34
N ASP A 625 9.10 18.63 -30.49
CA ASP A 625 8.85 18.87 -29.07
C ASP A 625 10.15 18.94 -28.26
N ASP A 626 11.20 18.19 -28.63
CA ASP A 626 12.56 18.40 -28.12
C ASP A 626 13.01 19.84 -28.29
N ILE A 627 13.03 20.32 -29.55
CA ILE A 627 13.51 21.66 -29.90
C ILE A 627 12.66 22.73 -29.24
N LYS A 628 11.34 22.51 -29.13
CA LYS A 628 10.44 23.41 -28.40
C LYS A 628 10.79 23.47 -26.91
N CYS A 629 11.03 22.32 -26.27
CA CYS A 629 11.40 22.26 -24.86
C CYS A 629 12.77 22.90 -24.62
N VAL A 630 13.81 22.55 -25.39
CA VAL A 630 15.14 23.13 -25.20
C VAL A 630 15.22 24.61 -25.54
N LYS A 631 14.41 25.11 -26.48
CA LYS A 631 14.27 26.56 -26.70
C LYS A 631 13.64 27.25 -25.49
N LYS A 632 12.71 26.59 -24.79
CA LYS A 632 12.13 27.11 -23.55
C LYS A 632 13.16 27.11 -22.42
N ILE A 633 13.89 26.01 -22.23
CA ILE A 633 15.01 25.91 -21.28
C ILE A 633 16.02 27.04 -21.55
N PHE A 634 16.45 27.17 -22.80
CA PHE A 634 17.38 28.21 -23.22
C PHE A 634 16.86 29.63 -22.92
N ALA A 635 15.60 29.92 -23.21
CA ALA A 635 15.01 31.23 -22.96
C ALA A 635 14.94 31.54 -21.46
N THR A 636 14.49 30.59 -20.64
CA THR A 636 14.43 30.71 -19.17
C THR A 636 15.82 30.93 -18.57
N THR A 637 16.80 30.11 -18.95
CA THR A 637 18.17 30.26 -18.44
C THR A 637 18.84 31.54 -18.95
N LYS A 638 18.50 32.00 -20.16
CA LYS A 638 19.00 33.28 -20.68
C LYS A 638 18.45 34.46 -19.88
N SER A 639 17.19 34.43 -19.45
CA SER A 639 16.64 35.49 -18.60
C SER A 639 17.29 35.53 -17.21
N GLU A 640 17.75 34.40 -16.69
CA GLU A 640 18.36 34.30 -15.36
C GLU A 640 19.86 34.61 -15.36
N THR A 641 20.59 34.19 -16.40
CA THR A 641 22.06 34.18 -16.41
C THR A 641 22.72 35.00 -17.52
N GLY A 642 21.92 35.61 -18.40
CA GLY A 642 22.36 36.31 -19.61
C GLY A 642 22.80 35.39 -20.76
N ASN A 643 22.95 34.08 -20.55
CA ASN A 643 23.34 33.11 -21.58
C ASN A 643 22.56 31.80 -21.45
N GLY A 644 21.66 31.53 -22.40
CA GLY A 644 20.77 30.36 -22.36
C GLY A 644 21.47 29.00 -22.47
N PHE A 645 22.69 28.93 -23.01
CA PHE A 645 23.41 27.66 -23.10
C PHE A 645 23.96 27.17 -21.77
N LYS A 646 24.00 28.01 -20.73
CA LYS A 646 24.44 27.62 -19.38
C LYS A 646 23.53 26.58 -18.71
N ALA A 647 22.40 26.23 -19.30
CA ALA A 647 21.56 25.14 -18.82
C ALA A 647 22.22 23.75 -19.01
N TRP A 648 23.22 23.65 -19.89
CA TRP A 648 23.98 22.43 -20.13
C TRP A 648 25.42 22.59 -19.65
N ASN A 649 25.87 21.70 -18.76
CA ASN A 649 27.23 21.71 -18.23
C ASN A 649 28.30 21.56 -19.34
N THR A 650 27.95 20.83 -20.40
CA THR A 650 28.77 20.61 -21.61
C THR A 650 29.01 21.86 -22.45
N TYR A 651 28.29 22.97 -22.21
CA TYR A 651 28.46 24.21 -22.97
C TYR A 651 29.88 24.79 -22.88
N SER A 652 30.56 24.61 -21.75
CA SER A 652 31.94 25.08 -21.55
C SER A 652 32.91 24.50 -22.58
N GLU A 653 32.73 23.22 -22.95
CA GLU A 653 33.50 22.52 -23.97
C GLU A 653 33.06 22.88 -25.40
N CYS A 654 31.78 23.20 -25.60
CA CYS A 654 31.22 23.51 -26.90
C CYS A 654 31.47 24.96 -27.37
N LYS A 655 31.67 25.92 -26.45
CA LYS A 655 31.79 27.35 -26.78
C LYS A 655 32.83 27.67 -27.85
N ASN A 656 33.99 26.99 -27.83
CA ASN A 656 35.11 27.26 -28.73
C ASN A 656 35.28 26.20 -29.85
N SER A 657 34.63 25.05 -29.73
CA SER A 657 34.82 23.89 -30.63
C SER A 657 33.62 23.61 -31.54
N ALA A 658 32.46 24.19 -31.26
CA ALA A 658 31.18 23.94 -31.94
C ALA A 658 31.23 24.03 -33.48
N LYS A 659 32.02 24.96 -34.04
CA LYS A 659 32.13 25.11 -35.50
C LYS A 659 32.70 23.88 -36.21
N ASN A 660 33.48 23.04 -35.52
CA ASN A 660 34.06 21.84 -36.10
C ASN A 660 32.99 20.76 -36.37
N TYR A 661 31.93 20.72 -35.57
CA TYR A 661 30.85 19.72 -35.69
C TYR A 661 30.05 19.89 -36.98
N VAL A 662 29.97 21.11 -37.50
CA VAL A 662 29.12 21.44 -38.67
C VAL A 662 29.90 21.99 -39.88
N LYS A 663 31.24 21.91 -39.86
CA LYS A 663 32.15 22.51 -40.86
C LYS A 663 31.87 22.09 -42.31
N ARG A 664 31.30 20.90 -42.52
CA ARG A 664 30.97 20.33 -43.85
C ARG A 664 29.47 20.19 -44.10
N CYS A 665 28.63 20.75 -43.23
CA CYS A 665 27.19 20.60 -43.33
C CYS A 665 26.59 21.73 -44.18
N LYS A 666 25.66 21.38 -45.07
CA LYS A 666 24.78 22.33 -45.76
C LYS A 666 23.41 22.26 -45.11
N TYR A 667 23.05 23.28 -44.34
CA TYR A 667 21.76 23.44 -43.68
C TYR A 667 21.30 24.88 -43.87
#